data_AF-A0A8H4WY69-F1
#
_entry.id   AF-A0A8H4WY69-F1
#
_cell.length_a   1.000
_cell.length_b   1.000
_cell.length_c   1.000
_cell.angle_alpha   90.00
_cell.angle_beta   90.00
_cell.angle_gamma   90.00
#
_symmetry.space_group_name_H-M   'P 1'
#
loop_
_entity.id
_entity.type
_entity.pdbx_description
1 polymer ?
#
loop_
_entity_poly.entity_id
_entity_poly.type
_entity_poly.pdbx_seq_one_letter_code
_entity_poly.pdbx_strand_id
1 'polypeptide(L)'
;MGFPTAPKPKTLLGFHRILSPTAGVKVSPICLGGISIGHEWKFYTGKNEEPFTLLDAFYETSGNFVDTASNYNNQMSETLIGQWMEERGVRDQMVIATKYTAGYRAFGDNPEPLQSNLTGNSAKSMHISVRDSLKKLKTDYIDVLYVHWWDYATPVEEVMGGLHVLVMQGKVLYLGIGNTPAWIVMKANASWLDSLLADRKGTTLQAIALAYLFHQSTYVFPIVGVNTVEHIKAMPEALKIKLTKEHIDEIHEASPYNPGYPMNFTQQWITIFDKFNKQFPGLVSLNSFTSAFLLNSTPEKFGRGGTRQIHYLNLAAYTNAEALDGTGAALQSQVQSLETSLDEAQQRIKELEGRLSQKSSQQSDQVQVNGYDVSSSGKVSHESSLELPPQHEVLSGVNKFLTTFNTILPLFHPQRLLSRVNAWYEQPHQRDASSWAAINVVLALAYRHIPDEEKPRNYSTLHFMNRAQSVLNDIMLGESNLLDVQTIVGMVVLLQATSDLKPASALVPIALRLAHGLGLHTRSKSEYLSPIESLEQDRVFWIAYILDRDIAMRTKLPPIQSQNDISIDWPSATPTDGAGMLYTADSSSSFNFFLSRAQLAHIQGEVYEAMLSKSPTASDFYVRLENVTRIHRMLDDWLSRIPDEFSPIAITQSGNTNLQRAFGVLYSSHLTCRSVVCKAHAMEAQWIPSLQDFGRKAVEQGLVTAPRLPVGWHKLVHESREYIELFIAIDHKDPAFIW
;
A
#
# COMPACT_ATOMS: atom_id res chain seq x y z
N MET A 1 -23.34 29.20 -54.70
CA MET A 1 -23.28 30.23 -53.64
C MET A 1 -22.38 29.71 -52.54
N GLY A 2 -21.50 30.53 -51.96
CA GLY A 2 -20.83 30.18 -50.70
C GLY A 2 -21.76 30.45 -49.52
N PHE A 3 -21.69 29.64 -48.47
CA PHE A 3 -22.35 29.98 -47.21
C PHE A 3 -21.74 31.26 -46.63
N PRO A 4 -22.53 32.19 -46.05
CA PRO A 4 -21.98 33.36 -45.39
C PRO A 4 -21.11 32.94 -44.20
N THR A 5 -19.99 33.64 -43.99
CA THR A 5 -19.12 33.39 -42.83
C THR A 5 -19.89 33.62 -41.55
N ALA A 6 -19.91 32.61 -40.66
CA ALA A 6 -20.60 32.71 -39.38
C ALA A 6 -20.11 33.93 -38.57
N PRO A 7 -21.02 34.64 -37.86
CA PRO A 7 -20.64 35.76 -37.01
C PRO A 7 -19.69 35.30 -35.90
N LYS A 8 -18.80 36.20 -35.46
CA LYS A 8 -17.91 35.91 -34.32
C LYS A 8 -18.74 35.77 -33.02
N PRO A 9 -18.41 34.83 -32.12
CA PRO A 9 -19.07 34.71 -30.83
C PRO A 9 -18.97 35.98 -29.97
N LYS A 10 -19.94 36.19 -29.07
CA LYS A 10 -20.00 37.36 -28.17
C LYS A 10 -18.78 37.47 -27.24
N THR A 11 -18.26 36.34 -26.76
CA THR A 11 -17.09 36.28 -25.86
C THR A 11 -16.14 35.15 -26.26
N LEU A 12 -14.98 35.06 -25.59
CA LEU A 12 -14.05 33.94 -25.79
C LEU A 12 -14.59 32.57 -25.36
N LEU A 13 -15.62 32.51 -24.49
CA LEU A 13 -16.27 31.24 -24.13
C LEU A 13 -16.99 30.60 -25.33
N GLY A 14 -17.55 31.42 -26.23
CA GLY A 14 -18.27 30.94 -27.42
C GLY A 14 -17.37 30.39 -28.53
N PHE A 15 -16.04 30.41 -28.38
CA PHE A 15 -15.13 29.65 -29.23
C PHE A 15 -15.03 28.20 -28.72
N HIS A 16 -16.15 27.48 -28.85
CA HIS A 16 -16.27 26.10 -28.38
C HIS A 16 -15.24 25.17 -29.02
N ARG A 17 -14.70 24.25 -28.23
CA ARG A 17 -13.69 23.27 -28.61
C ARG A 17 -14.29 21.87 -28.59
N ILE A 18 -13.76 20.97 -29.43
CA ILE A 18 -14.13 19.55 -29.40
C ILE A 18 -13.68 18.94 -28.05
N LEU A 19 -14.54 18.15 -27.41
CA LEU A 19 -14.28 17.50 -26.11
C LEU A 19 -13.29 16.32 -26.20
N SER A 20 -13.14 15.73 -27.40
CA SER A 20 -12.68 14.36 -27.71
C SER A 20 -12.46 14.16 -29.24
N PRO A 21 -11.30 13.78 -29.80
CA PRO A 21 -11.30 13.10 -31.11
C PRO A 21 -12.17 11.83 -31.13
N THR A 22 -12.45 11.23 -29.96
CA THR A 22 -13.45 10.17 -29.78
C THR A 22 -14.80 10.68 -29.24
N ALA A 23 -14.93 11.98 -28.98
CA ALA A 23 -16.16 12.63 -28.49
C ALA A 23 -16.31 14.03 -29.15
N GLY A 24 -16.87 14.05 -30.36
CA GLY A 24 -16.93 15.23 -31.23
C GLY A 24 -17.83 16.38 -30.76
N VAL A 25 -18.48 16.25 -29.59
CA VAL A 25 -19.28 17.30 -28.95
C VAL A 25 -18.43 18.55 -28.67
N LYS A 26 -19.07 19.73 -28.73
CA LYS A 26 -18.40 21.03 -28.61
C LYS A 26 -18.74 21.69 -27.28
N VAL A 27 -17.70 21.97 -26.49
CA VAL A 27 -17.78 22.55 -25.15
C VAL A 27 -17.09 23.90 -25.08
N SER A 28 -17.58 24.78 -24.20
CA SER A 28 -16.88 26.00 -23.82
C SER A 28 -15.48 25.69 -23.24
N PRO A 29 -14.48 26.56 -23.46
CA PRO A 29 -13.09 26.32 -23.05
C PRO A 29 -12.89 26.32 -21.51
N ILE A 30 -13.93 26.67 -20.75
CA ILE A 30 -14.04 26.57 -19.29
C ILE A 30 -15.38 25.88 -19.01
N CYS A 31 -15.42 25.05 -17.96
CA CYS A 31 -16.62 24.35 -17.48
C CYS A 31 -17.15 25.00 -16.20
N LEU A 32 -18.47 25.22 -16.12
CA LEU A 32 -19.12 25.78 -14.94
C LEU A 32 -19.30 24.70 -13.87
N GLY A 33 -18.67 24.87 -12.70
CA GLY A 33 -18.80 23.94 -11.57
C GLY A 33 -20.09 24.19 -10.78
N GLY A 34 -21.06 23.27 -10.91
CA GLY A 34 -22.41 23.37 -10.34
C GLY A 34 -22.54 23.14 -8.83
N ILE A 35 -21.43 23.04 -8.09
CA ILE A 35 -21.44 22.82 -6.63
C ILE A 35 -22.01 24.04 -5.86
N SER A 36 -21.95 25.23 -6.43
CA SER A 36 -22.56 26.48 -5.91
C SER A 36 -23.98 26.73 -6.42
N ILE A 37 -24.49 25.90 -7.33
CA ILE A 37 -25.85 26.03 -7.86
C ILE A 37 -26.82 25.41 -6.85
N GLY A 38 -27.39 26.25 -5.99
CA GLY A 38 -28.32 25.88 -4.93
C GLY A 38 -28.09 26.65 -3.64
N HIS A 39 -28.82 26.26 -2.59
CA HIS A 39 -28.91 27.02 -1.34
C HIS A 39 -28.64 26.20 -0.07
N GLU A 40 -28.66 24.87 -0.16
CA GLU A 40 -28.52 23.96 0.98
C GLU A 40 -27.11 24.00 1.59
N TRP A 41 -26.08 24.16 0.75
CA TRP A 41 -24.68 24.14 1.17
C TRP A 41 -24.07 25.53 1.35
N LYS A 42 -24.89 26.54 1.68
CA LYS A 42 -24.43 27.93 1.97
C LYS A 42 -23.31 28.02 3.01
N PHE A 43 -23.23 27.08 3.96
CA PHE A 43 -22.14 27.01 4.94
C PHE A 43 -20.79 26.59 4.31
N TYR A 44 -20.82 25.87 3.19
CA TYR A 44 -19.64 25.31 2.51
C TYR A 44 -19.25 26.15 1.28
N THR A 45 -20.22 26.64 0.50
CA THR A 45 -19.97 27.47 -0.69
C THR A 45 -19.98 28.97 -0.39
N GLY A 46 -20.56 29.39 0.74
CA GLY A 46 -20.75 30.80 1.09
C GLY A 46 -22.05 31.40 0.52
N LYS A 47 -22.08 32.73 0.38
CA LYS A 47 -23.23 33.45 -0.18
C LYS A 47 -23.23 33.35 -1.71
N ASN A 48 -23.94 32.34 -2.22
CA ASN A 48 -24.23 32.20 -3.65
C ASN A 48 -25.24 33.27 -4.11
N GLU A 49 -25.12 33.74 -5.35
CA GLU A 49 -26.20 34.41 -6.08
C GLU A 49 -27.32 33.44 -6.50
N GLU A 50 -28.41 33.99 -7.05
CA GLU A 50 -29.54 33.19 -7.52
C GLU A 50 -29.14 32.23 -8.65
N PRO A 51 -29.45 30.92 -8.53
CA PRO A 51 -29.03 29.88 -9.47
C PRO A 51 -29.31 30.19 -10.94
N PHE A 52 -30.50 30.72 -11.24
CA PHE A 52 -30.89 31.03 -12.62
C PHE A 52 -30.13 32.25 -13.16
N THR A 53 -29.85 33.25 -12.34
CA THR A 53 -29.02 34.42 -12.73
C THR A 53 -27.60 34.00 -13.11
N LEU A 54 -27.01 33.04 -12.38
CA LEU A 54 -25.69 32.48 -12.70
C LEU A 54 -25.72 31.67 -14.01
N LEU A 55 -26.75 30.85 -14.22
CA LEU A 55 -26.90 30.04 -15.44
C LEU A 55 -27.21 30.90 -16.67
N ASP A 56 -28.12 31.86 -16.56
CA ASP A 56 -28.43 32.85 -17.61
C ASP A 56 -27.17 33.65 -17.98
N ALA A 57 -26.38 34.14 -17.01
CA ALA A 57 -25.13 34.85 -17.28
C ALA A 57 -24.05 33.99 -17.97
N PHE A 58 -23.93 32.70 -17.61
CA PHE A 58 -23.00 31.78 -18.28
C PHE A 58 -23.44 31.50 -19.73
N TYR A 59 -24.74 31.30 -19.97
CA TYR A 59 -25.31 31.10 -21.29
C TYR A 59 -25.22 32.37 -22.17
N GLU A 60 -25.53 33.55 -21.63
CA GLU A 60 -25.42 34.83 -22.36
C GLU A 60 -23.98 35.13 -22.80
N THR A 61 -22.99 34.77 -21.97
CA THR A 61 -21.56 34.85 -22.30
C THR A 61 -21.10 33.75 -23.27
N SER A 62 -22.02 32.89 -23.75
CA SER A 62 -21.79 31.78 -24.68
C SER A 62 -21.01 30.59 -24.10
N GLY A 63 -20.99 30.44 -22.77
CA GLY A 63 -20.65 29.19 -22.10
C GLY A 63 -21.74 28.14 -22.33
N ASN A 64 -21.36 26.87 -22.47
CA ASN A 64 -22.34 25.79 -22.68
C ASN A 64 -22.02 24.47 -21.96
N PHE A 65 -20.91 24.37 -21.21
CA PHE A 65 -20.51 23.15 -20.50
C PHE A 65 -20.65 23.33 -18.98
N VAL A 66 -21.48 22.52 -18.35
CA VAL A 66 -21.81 22.58 -16.91
C VAL A 66 -21.56 21.21 -16.27
N ASP A 67 -20.89 21.19 -15.11
CA ASP A 67 -20.54 19.99 -14.34
C ASP A 67 -21.17 20.02 -12.95
N THR A 68 -22.14 19.13 -12.71
CA THR A 68 -22.80 18.95 -11.41
C THR A 68 -22.57 17.54 -10.86
N ALA A 69 -23.27 17.11 -9.81
CA ALA A 69 -23.27 15.75 -9.27
C ALA A 69 -24.61 15.44 -8.58
N SER A 70 -24.94 14.16 -8.45
CA SER A 70 -26.23 13.70 -7.90
C SER A 70 -26.57 14.24 -6.50
N ASN A 71 -25.55 14.60 -5.72
CA ASN A 71 -25.64 15.09 -4.35
C ASN A 71 -25.48 16.62 -4.17
N TYR A 72 -25.04 17.38 -5.19
CA TYR A 72 -24.68 18.80 -5.00
C TYR A 72 -25.87 19.66 -4.54
N ASN A 73 -25.65 20.48 -3.50
CA ASN A 73 -26.67 21.20 -2.74
C ASN A 73 -27.86 20.31 -2.34
N ASN A 74 -27.59 19.15 -1.72
CA ASN A 74 -28.60 18.19 -1.30
C ASN A 74 -29.60 17.86 -2.44
N GLN A 75 -29.06 17.56 -3.63
CA GLN A 75 -29.80 17.31 -4.89
C GLN A 75 -30.41 18.54 -5.59
N MET A 76 -30.36 19.75 -5.01
CA MET A 76 -30.90 20.96 -5.67
C MET A 76 -30.21 21.27 -7.00
N SER A 77 -28.89 21.04 -7.12
CA SER A 77 -28.11 21.52 -8.29
C SER A 77 -28.64 20.97 -9.61
N GLU A 78 -28.79 19.64 -9.72
CA GLU A 78 -29.40 19.00 -10.90
C GLU A 78 -30.85 19.46 -11.12
N THR A 79 -31.60 19.65 -10.04
CA THR A 79 -33.02 20.04 -10.10
C THR A 79 -33.19 21.45 -10.67
N LEU A 80 -32.35 22.39 -10.24
CA LEU A 80 -32.32 23.78 -10.69
C LEU A 80 -31.81 23.89 -12.13
N ILE A 81 -30.76 23.16 -12.48
CA ILE A 81 -30.25 23.09 -13.86
C ILE A 81 -31.33 22.52 -14.80
N GLY A 82 -32.04 21.47 -14.39
CA GLY A 82 -33.14 20.89 -15.17
C GLY A 82 -34.34 21.83 -15.36
N GLN A 83 -34.77 22.52 -14.29
CA GLN A 83 -35.82 23.55 -14.37
C GLN A 83 -35.42 24.70 -15.30
N TRP A 84 -34.20 25.24 -15.15
CA TRP A 84 -33.68 26.31 -15.99
C TRP A 84 -33.59 25.90 -17.47
N MET A 85 -33.07 24.71 -17.78
CA MET A 85 -32.97 24.23 -19.17
C MET A 85 -34.33 24.07 -19.85
N GLU A 86 -35.34 23.61 -19.10
CA GLU A 86 -36.72 23.46 -19.56
C GLU A 86 -37.37 24.84 -19.80
N GLU A 87 -37.30 25.76 -18.82
CA GLU A 87 -37.87 27.11 -18.94
C GLU A 87 -37.27 27.93 -20.08
N ARG A 88 -35.94 27.82 -20.30
CA ARG A 88 -35.25 28.57 -21.36
C ARG A 88 -35.28 27.86 -22.72
N GLY A 89 -35.67 26.57 -22.77
CA GLY A 89 -35.66 25.76 -23.99
C GLY A 89 -34.26 25.51 -24.55
N VAL A 90 -33.24 25.37 -23.68
CA VAL A 90 -31.81 25.34 -24.08
C VAL A 90 -31.13 23.97 -23.98
N ARG A 91 -31.86 22.90 -23.61
CA ARG A 91 -31.26 21.57 -23.33
C ARG A 91 -30.27 21.09 -24.40
N ASP A 92 -30.64 21.17 -25.67
CA ASP A 92 -29.82 20.67 -26.79
C ASP A 92 -28.65 21.60 -27.18
N GLN A 93 -28.56 22.79 -26.58
CA GLN A 93 -27.42 23.70 -26.73
C GLN A 93 -26.37 23.49 -25.63
N MET A 94 -26.77 22.90 -24.50
CA MET A 94 -25.96 22.70 -23.31
C MET A 94 -25.38 21.29 -23.26
N VAL A 95 -24.12 21.19 -22.83
CA VAL A 95 -23.44 19.93 -22.53
C VAL A 95 -23.47 19.75 -21.01
N ILE A 96 -24.23 18.77 -20.53
CA ILE A 96 -24.44 18.54 -19.10
C ILE A 96 -23.64 17.33 -18.62
N ALA A 97 -22.68 17.61 -17.73
CA ALA A 97 -21.97 16.62 -16.94
C ALA A 97 -22.65 16.43 -15.57
N THR A 98 -22.83 15.18 -15.15
CA THR A 98 -23.16 14.83 -13.76
C THR A 98 -22.39 13.58 -13.31
N LYS A 99 -22.43 13.28 -12.01
CA LYS A 99 -21.66 12.20 -11.38
C LYS A 99 -22.53 11.39 -10.44
N TYR A 100 -22.33 10.07 -10.42
CA TYR A 100 -22.95 9.17 -9.43
C TYR A 100 -21.98 8.89 -8.26
N THR A 101 -21.90 7.68 -7.72
CA THR A 101 -21.12 7.26 -6.53
C THR A 101 -21.58 7.87 -5.19
N ALA A 102 -21.96 9.15 -5.15
CA ALA A 102 -22.28 9.86 -3.92
C ALA A 102 -23.61 9.43 -3.29
N GLY A 103 -23.66 9.34 -1.96
CA GLY A 103 -24.84 8.99 -1.16
C GLY A 103 -25.93 10.07 -1.10
N TYR A 104 -26.47 10.48 -2.25
CA TYR A 104 -27.33 11.65 -2.41
C TYR A 104 -28.70 11.60 -1.69
N ARG A 105 -29.10 10.43 -1.18
CA ARG A 105 -30.32 10.21 -0.38
C ARG A 105 -30.04 9.77 1.07
N ALA A 106 -28.78 9.77 1.50
CA ALA A 106 -28.39 9.28 2.82
C ALA A 106 -28.47 10.33 3.94
N PHE A 107 -28.50 11.63 3.58
CA PHE A 107 -28.30 12.76 4.50
C PHE A 107 -29.46 13.77 4.50
N GLY A 108 -30.67 13.34 4.12
CA GLY A 108 -31.89 14.18 4.19
C GLY A 108 -32.69 13.95 5.47
N ASP A 109 -33.61 14.87 5.79
CA ASP A 109 -34.35 14.95 7.07
C ASP A 109 -35.18 13.70 7.44
N ASN A 110 -35.50 12.85 6.47
CA ASN A 110 -36.18 11.58 6.68
C ASN A 110 -35.41 10.45 5.97
N PRO A 111 -34.33 9.94 6.57
CA PRO A 111 -33.46 8.95 5.96
C PRO A 111 -34.17 7.60 5.79
N GLU A 112 -34.15 7.04 4.59
CA GLU A 112 -34.70 5.70 4.31
C GLU A 112 -33.98 4.64 5.18
N PRO A 113 -34.67 3.62 5.73
CA PRO A 113 -34.07 2.69 6.70
C PRO A 113 -33.06 1.69 6.10
N LEU A 114 -32.96 1.59 4.76
CA LEU A 114 -32.10 0.62 4.07
C LEU A 114 -31.32 1.27 2.91
N GLN A 115 -30.19 1.90 3.24
CA GLN A 115 -29.46 2.80 2.32
C GLN A 115 -28.22 2.19 1.66
N SER A 116 -27.83 0.96 2.00
CA SER A 116 -26.53 0.35 1.65
C SER A 116 -26.22 0.23 0.15
N ASN A 117 -27.16 0.60 -0.72
CA ASN A 117 -27.05 0.58 -2.18
C ASN A 117 -27.38 1.95 -2.83
N LEU A 118 -27.45 3.04 -2.04
CA LEU A 118 -27.69 4.41 -2.50
C LEU A 118 -26.38 5.21 -2.68
N THR A 119 -25.23 4.53 -2.57
CA THR A 119 -23.86 5.06 -2.60
C THR A 119 -22.92 3.99 -3.17
N GLY A 120 -21.71 4.37 -3.55
CA GLY A 120 -20.72 3.47 -4.17
C GLY A 120 -20.94 3.24 -5.66
N ASN A 121 -20.08 2.42 -6.28
CA ASN A 121 -19.97 2.29 -7.73
C ASN A 121 -20.78 1.14 -8.34
N SER A 122 -21.43 0.31 -7.50
CA SER A 122 -22.20 -0.87 -7.92
C SER A 122 -23.28 -0.56 -8.95
N ALA A 123 -23.62 -1.54 -9.79
CA ALA A 123 -24.62 -1.42 -10.84
C ALA A 123 -25.99 -0.98 -10.29
N LYS A 124 -26.32 -1.36 -9.05
CA LYS A 124 -27.56 -0.93 -8.36
C LYS A 124 -27.52 0.55 -7.96
N SER A 125 -26.42 1.02 -7.37
CA SER A 125 -26.22 2.45 -7.05
C SER A 125 -26.23 3.31 -8.33
N MET A 126 -25.49 2.87 -9.35
CA MET A 126 -25.42 3.50 -10.67
C MET A 126 -26.81 3.63 -11.32
N HIS A 127 -27.58 2.55 -11.36
CA HIS A 127 -28.93 2.54 -11.95
C HIS A 127 -29.89 3.50 -11.23
N ILE A 128 -29.90 3.48 -9.90
CA ILE A 128 -30.78 4.32 -9.08
C ILE A 128 -30.38 5.80 -9.21
N SER A 129 -29.08 6.11 -9.14
CA SER A 129 -28.55 7.47 -9.29
C SER A 129 -28.89 8.05 -10.66
N VAL A 130 -28.59 7.34 -11.76
CA VAL A 130 -28.78 7.88 -13.12
C VAL A 130 -30.27 8.07 -13.44
N ARG A 131 -31.14 7.17 -12.99
CA ARG A 131 -32.60 7.34 -13.09
C ARG A 131 -33.07 8.64 -12.40
N ASP A 132 -32.58 8.91 -11.20
CA ASP A 132 -33.00 10.08 -10.42
C ASP A 132 -32.35 11.38 -10.93
N SER A 133 -31.10 11.33 -11.41
CA SER A 133 -30.42 12.44 -12.09
C SER A 133 -31.13 12.86 -13.37
N LEU A 134 -31.51 11.93 -14.25
CA LEU A 134 -32.29 12.22 -15.46
C LEU A 134 -33.62 12.92 -15.12
N LYS A 135 -34.32 12.44 -14.09
CA LYS A 135 -35.57 13.05 -13.60
C LYS A 135 -35.35 14.47 -13.06
N LYS A 136 -34.27 14.72 -12.31
CA LYS A 136 -33.93 16.04 -11.77
C LYS A 136 -33.51 17.03 -12.88
N LEU A 137 -32.66 16.59 -13.79
CA LEU A 137 -32.19 17.35 -14.97
C LEU A 137 -33.26 17.53 -16.07
N LYS A 138 -34.46 16.95 -15.90
CA LYS A 138 -35.59 17.01 -16.83
C LYS A 138 -35.23 16.62 -18.28
N THR A 139 -34.44 15.56 -18.43
CA THR A 139 -33.93 15.08 -19.73
C THR A 139 -33.83 13.56 -19.75
N ASP A 140 -33.84 12.99 -20.95
CA ASP A 140 -33.71 11.57 -21.25
C ASP A 140 -32.25 11.13 -21.48
N TYR A 141 -31.32 12.08 -21.72
CA TYR A 141 -29.89 11.82 -21.90
C TYR A 141 -28.99 12.73 -21.04
N ILE A 142 -27.89 12.16 -20.52
CA ILE A 142 -26.76 12.86 -19.92
C ILE A 142 -25.63 12.94 -20.95
N ASP A 143 -25.02 14.12 -21.13
CA ASP A 143 -23.89 14.24 -22.07
C ASP A 143 -22.64 13.53 -21.54
N VAL A 144 -22.24 13.81 -20.29
CA VAL A 144 -21.09 13.15 -19.65
C VAL A 144 -21.46 12.61 -18.28
N LEU A 145 -21.45 11.27 -18.12
CA LEU A 145 -21.58 10.64 -16.80
C LEU A 145 -20.19 10.36 -16.22
N TYR A 146 -19.90 10.96 -15.07
CA TYR A 146 -18.71 10.69 -14.29
C TYR A 146 -18.94 9.61 -13.22
N VAL A 147 -18.01 8.67 -13.09
CA VAL A 147 -17.72 8.04 -11.79
C VAL A 147 -17.09 9.12 -10.91
N HIS A 148 -17.68 9.46 -9.76
CA HIS A 148 -17.26 10.65 -8.99
C HIS A 148 -15.96 10.39 -8.21
N TRP A 149 -15.82 9.19 -7.64
CA TRP A 149 -14.60 8.69 -7.01
C TRP A 149 -14.58 7.15 -7.05
N TRP A 150 -13.43 6.54 -6.74
CA TRP A 150 -13.36 5.09 -6.64
C TRP A 150 -13.76 4.59 -5.24
N ASP A 151 -14.67 3.62 -5.17
CA ASP A 151 -15.18 3.06 -3.91
C ASP A 151 -14.36 1.87 -3.37
N TYR A 152 -13.50 1.27 -4.20
CA TYR A 152 -12.71 0.05 -3.96
C TYR A 152 -13.53 -1.23 -3.66
N ALA A 153 -14.82 -1.12 -3.38
CA ALA A 153 -15.73 -2.25 -3.16
C ALA A 153 -16.25 -2.86 -4.47
N THR A 154 -16.44 -2.06 -5.53
CA THR A 154 -17.02 -2.54 -6.80
C THR A 154 -15.92 -2.95 -7.80
N PRO A 155 -15.98 -4.15 -8.41
CA PRO A 155 -15.04 -4.55 -9.47
C PRO A 155 -15.12 -3.63 -10.70
N VAL A 156 -13.97 -3.32 -11.32
CA VAL A 156 -13.90 -2.53 -12.56
C VAL A 156 -14.75 -3.15 -13.68
N GLU A 157 -14.83 -4.47 -13.70
CA GLU A 157 -15.60 -5.29 -14.62
C GLU A 157 -17.12 -5.04 -14.49
N GLU A 158 -17.64 -4.90 -13.26
CA GLU A 158 -19.05 -4.54 -13.02
C GLU A 158 -19.32 -3.09 -13.40
N VAL A 159 -18.43 -2.16 -12.99
CA VAL A 159 -18.54 -0.73 -13.30
C VAL A 159 -18.58 -0.50 -14.81
N MET A 160 -17.62 -1.05 -15.55
CA MET A 160 -17.55 -0.89 -17.01
C MET A 160 -18.72 -1.58 -17.73
N GLY A 161 -19.20 -2.72 -17.22
CA GLY A 161 -20.42 -3.36 -17.72
C GLY A 161 -21.66 -2.47 -17.56
N GLY A 162 -21.87 -1.89 -16.38
CA GLY A 162 -22.98 -0.98 -16.11
C GLY A 162 -22.92 0.31 -16.93
N LEU A 163 -21.75 0.94 -17.02
CA LEU A 163 -21.54 2.15 -17.82
C LEU A 163 -21.76 1.88 -19.32
N HIS A 164 -21.29 0.74 -19.84
CA HIS A 164 -21.54 0.34 -21.22
C HIS A 164 -23.04 0.15 -21.49
N VAL A 165 -23.78 -0.49 -20.57
CA VAL A 165 -25.24 -0.65 -20.69
C VAL A 165 -25.97 0.69 -20.69
N LEU A 166 -25.53 1.70 -19.94
CA LEU A 166 -26.12 3.04 -19.96
C LEU A 166 -25.89 3.77 -21.29
N VAL A 167 -24.70 3.62 -21.89
CA VAL A 167 -24.39 4.15 -23.23
C VAL A 167 -25.20 3.44 -24.31
N MET A 168 -25.29 2.11 -24.25
CA MET A 168 -26.13 1.32 -25.18
C MET A 168 -27.64 1.58 -25.02
N GLN A 169 -28.08 2.13 -23.89
CA GLN A 169 -29.46 2.61 -23.68
C GLN A 169 -29.69 4.06 -24.14
N GLY A 170 -28.66 4.76 -24.64
CA GLY A 170 -28.76 6.18 -25.06
C GLY A 170 -28.88 7.18 -23.92
N LYS A 171 -28.95 6.73 -22.66
CA LYS A 171 -29.10 7.57 -21.46
C LYS A 171 -27.86 8.37 -21.11
N VAL A 172 -26.71 7.98 -21.65
CA VAL A 172 -25.40 8.58 -21.44
C VAL A 172 -24.68 8.62 -22.78
N LEU A 173 -24.22 9.78 -23.23
CA LEU A 173 -23.52 9.92 -24.51
C LEU A 173 -22.02 9.65 -24.38
N TYR A 174 -21.39 10.18 -23.32
CA TYR A 174 -19.96 10.06 -23.04
C TYR A 174 -19.70 9.68 -21.58
N LEU A 175 -18.56 9.05 -21.34
CA LEU A 175 -18.13 8.58 -20.02
C LEU A 175 -16.96 9.41 -19.49
N GLY A 176 -16.96 9.68 -18.19
CA GLY A 176 -15.89 10.36 -17.48
C GLY A 176 -15.56 9.69 -16.14
N ILE A 177 -14.46 10.10 -15.52
CA ILE A 177 -14.08 9.65 -14.19
C ILE A 177 -13.31 10.75 -13.44
N GLY A 178 -13.71 10.98 -12.19
CA GLY A 178 -13.09 11.93 -11.25
C GLY A 178 -12.49 11.20 -10.04
N ASN A 179 -11.68 11.93 -9.27
CA ASN A 179 -11.13 11.55 -7.95
C ASN A 179 -10.74 10.06 -7.82
N THR A 180 -10.02 9.54 -8.83
CA THR A 180 -9.71 8.12 -8.99
C THR A 180 -8.23 7.96 -9.36
N PRO A 181 -7.49 7.00 -8.76
CA PRO A 181 -6.11 6.72 -9.16
C PRO A 181 -5.97 6.36 -10.64
N ALA A 182 -4.99 6.95 -11.32
CA ALA A 182 -4.78 6.77 -12.77
C ALA A 182 -4.62 5.29 -13.20
N TRP A 183 -4.10 4.42 -12.33
CA TRP A 183 -3.97 2.99 -12.61
C TRP A 183 -5.32 2.25 -12.74
N ILE A 184 -6.38 2.75 -12.09
CA ILE A 184 -7.74 2.21 -12.23
C ILE A 184 -8.34 2.64 -13.56
N VAL A 185 -8.13 3.90 -13.95
CA VAL A 185 -8.50 4.43 -15.28
C VAL A 185 -7.77 3.65 -16.39
N MET A 186 -6.50 3.29 -16.18
CA MET A 186 -5.78 2.36 -17.05
C MET A 186 -6.44 0.98 -17.09
N LYS A 187 -6.77 0.35 -15.94
CA LYS A 187 -7.43 -0.98 -15.94
C LYS A 187 -8.78 -0.94 -16.68
N ALA A 188 -9.57 0.11 -16.48
CA ALA A 188 -10.86 0.32 -17.13
C ALA A 188 -10.74 0.47 -18.66
N ASN A 189 -9.67 1.10 -19.15
CA ASN A 189 -9.38 1.21 -20.58
C ASN A 189 -8.68 -0.05 -21.16
N ALA A 190 -7.92 -0.78 -20.36
CA ALA A 190 -7.11 -1.92 -20.79
C ALA A 190 -7.93 -3.14 -21.25
N SER A 191 -9.20 -3.25 -20.84
CA SER A 191 -10.15 -4.23 -21.39
C SER A 191 -10.45 -4.02 -22.88
N TRP A 192 -10.12 -2.84 -23.43
CA TRP A 192 -10.24 -2.50 -24.86
C TRP A 192 -8.87 -2.27 -25.53
N LEU A 193 -7.77 -2.27 -24.78
CA LEU A 193 -6.43 -2.01 -25.29
C LEU A 193 -5.71 -3.32 -25.60
N ASP A 194 -5.92 -3.80 -26.83
CA ASP A 194 -5.39 -5.06 -27.36
C ASP A 194 -3.89 -5.27 -27.07
N SER A 195 -3.54 -6.44 -26.53
CA SER A 195 -2.17 -6.86 -26.21
C SER A 195 -1.23 -6.73 -27.41
N LEU A 196 -1.74 -6.92 -28.63
CA LEU A 196 -1.00 -6.78 -29.88
C LEU A 196 -0.35 -5.40 -30.06
N LEU A 197 -0.76 -4.35 -29.34
CA LEU A 197 -0.08 -3.05 -29.38
C LEU A 197 1.24 -3.03 -28.60
N ALA A 198 1.33 -3.75 -27.47
CA ALA A 198 2.54 -3.86 -26.67
C ALA A 198 3.61 -4.66 -27.43
N ASP A 199 3.22 -5.82 -27.97
CA ASP A 199 4.09 -6.72 -28.74
C ASP A 199 4.69 -6.01 -29.96
N ARG A 200 3.86 -5.31 -30.75
CA ARG A 200 4.29 -4.52 -31.93
C ARG A 200 5.18 -3.31 -31.61
N LYS A 201 5.39 -2.99 -30.33
CA LYS A 201 6.27 -1.89 -29.88
C LYS A 201 7.43 -2.37 -28.99
N GLY A 202 7.55 -3.67 -28.73
CA GLY A 202 8.65 -4.24 -27.93
C GLY A 202 8.74 -3.62 -26.52
N THR A 203 7.60 -3.27 -25.93
CA THR A 203 7.56 -2.55 -24.64
C THR A 203 6.37 -2.99 -23.79
N THR A 204 6.44 -2.78 -22.48
CA THR A 204 5.44 -3.31 -21.54
C THR A 204 4.08 -2.64 -21.70
N LEU A 205 3.00 -3.33 -21.33
CA LEU A 205 1.65 -2.72 -21.29
C LEU A 205 1.61 -1.49 -20.37
N GLN A 206 2.43 -1.47 -19.31
CA GLN A 206 2.57 -0.30 -18.43
C GLN A 206 3.30 0.86 -19.12
N ALA A 207 4.33 0.59 -19.92
CA ALA A 207 5.02 1.61 -20.72
C ALA A 207 4.14 2.13 -21.87
N ILE A 208 3.36 1.26 -22.53
CA ILE A 208 2.31 1.64 -23.50
C ILE A 208 1.27 2.54 -22.82
N ALA A 209 0.78 2.17 -21.63
CA ALA A 209 -0.25 2.93 -20.93
C ALA A 209 0.30 4.27 -20.38
N LEU A 210 1.55 4.31 -19.90
CA LEU A 210 2.20 5.55 -19.48
C LEU A 210 2.51 6.46 -20.68
N ALA A 211 2.98 5.91 -21.80
CA ALA A 211 3.15 6.64 -23.05
C ALA A 211 1.81 7.14 -23.60
N TYR A 212 0.75 6.33 -23.52
CA TYR A 212 -0.62 6.72 -23.87
C TYR A 212 -1.07 7.91 -23.02
N LEU A 213 -0.91 7.85 -21.69
CA LEU A 213 -1.21 8.98 -20.78
C LEU A 213 -0.40 10.24 -21.15
N PHE A 214 0.90 10.12 -21.42
CA PHE A 214 1.74 11.23 -21.90
C PHE A 214 1.35 11.76 -23.28
N HIS A 215 0.70 10.97 -24.14
CA HIS A 215 0.14 11.44 -25.41
C HIS A 215 -1.25 12.08 -25.27
N GLN A 216 -2.06 11.69 -24.28
CA GLN A 216 -3.40 12.28 -24.06
C GLN A 216 -3.37 13.65 -23.37
N SER A 217 -2.34 13.96 -22.57
CA SER A 217 -2.32 15.09 -21.61
C SER A 217 -2.09 16.48 -22.22
N THR A 218 -2.83 16.88 -23.27
CA THR A 218 -2.64 18.17 -23.96
C THR A 218 -3.80 19.18 -23.81
N TYR A 219 -4.89 18.82 -23.14
CA TYR A 219 -6.08 19.67 -23.01
C TYR A 219 -6.59 19.61 -21.59
N VAL A 220 -6.89 20.80 -21.05
CA VAL A 220 -7.44 21.03 -19.72
C VAL A 220 -8.53 22.08 -19.88
N PHE A 221 -9.79 21.68 -19.72
CA PHE A 221 -10.92 22.56 -19.47
C PHE A 221 -11.06 22.70 -17.95
N PRO A 222 -10.63 23.81 -17.32
CA PRO A 222 -10.79 23.95 -15.87
C PRO A 222 -12.28 23.97 -15.51
N ILE A 223 -12.64 23.17 -14.50
CA ILE A 223 -13.94 23.24 -13.85
C ILE A 223 -13.83 24.31 -12.77
N VAL A 224 -14.61 25.39 -12.89
CA VAL A 224 -14.53 26.54 -12.00
C VAL A 224 -15.84 26.67 -11.23
N GLY A 225 -15.80 26.43 -9.92
CA GLY A 225 -16.91 26.79 -9.02
C GLY A 225 -16.99 28.30 -8.87
N VAL A 226 -18.21 28.87 -8.97
CA VAL A 226 -18.43 30.31 -8.94
C VAL A 226 -19.63 30.68 -8.08
N ASN A 227 -19.49 31.70 -7.24
CA ASN A 227 -20.53 32.11 -6.31
C ASN A 227 -21.25 33.40 -6.73
N THR A 228 -20.68 34.15 -7.69
CA THR A 228 -21.22 35.43 -8.18
C THR A 228 -21.04 35.57 -9.69
N VAL A 229 -21.83 36.43 -10.31
CA VAL A 229 -21.78 36.76 -11.73
C VAL A 229 -20.45 37.44 -12.11
N GLU A 230 -19.78 38.15 -11.20
CA GLU A 230 -18.44 38.71 -11.44
C GLU A 230 -17.39 37.64 -11.73
N HIS A 231 -17.48 36.47 -11.09
CA HIS A 231 -16.60 35.34 -11.40
C HIS A 231 -16.87 34.80 -12.82
N ILE A 232 -18.13 34.80 -13.28
CA ILE A 232 -18.51 34.42 -14.65
C ILE A 232 -17.98 35.46 -15.65
N LYS A 233 -18.15 36.76 -15.36
CA LYS A 233 -17.60 37.88 -16.16
C LYS A 233 -16.07 37.84 -16.25
N ALA A 234 -15.37 37.27 -15.27
CA ALA A 234 -13.93 37.09 -15.30
C ALA A 234 -13.44 35.94 -16.22
N MET A 235 -14.28 34.92 -16.49
CA MET A 235 -13.88 33.75 -17.30
C MET A 235 -13.40 34.13 -18.73
N PRO A 236 -14.09 35.01 -19.50
CA PRO A 236 -13.60 35.46 -20.81
C PRO A 236 -12.32 36.29 -20.76
N GLU A 237 -12.02 36.95 -19.64
CA GLU A 237 -10.80 37.75 -19.46
C GLU A 237 -9.61 36.85 -19.11
N ALA A 238 -9.79 35.85 -18.26
CA ALA A 238 -8.77 34.84 -17.96
C ALA A 238 -8.24 34.14 -19.23
N LEU A 239 -9.11 33.92 -20.24
CA LEU A 239 -8.74 33.35 -21.54
C LEU A 239 -7.87 34.27 -22.43
N LYS A 240 -7.68 35.54 -22.05
CA LYS A 240 -6.76 36.49 -22.71
C LYS A 240 -5.37 36.52 -22.07
N ILE A 241 -5.28 36.14 -20.79
CA ILE A 241 -4.05 36.24 -20.00
C ILE A 241 -3.04 35.20 -20.49
N LYS A 242 -1.77 35.60 -20.58
CA LYS A 242 -0.63 34.73 -20.83
C LYS A 242 0.40 34.93 -19.73
N LEU A 243 0.61 33.91 -18.91
CA LEU A 243 1.69 33.89 -17.94
C LEU A 243 2.97 33.40 -18.63
N THR A 244 4.11 34.01 -18.31
CA THR A 244 5.43 33.49 -18.71
C THR A 244 5.89 32.46 -17.68
N LYS A 245 7.09 31.87 -17.86
CA LYS A 245 7.61 30.96 -16.84
C LYS A 245 7.90 31.70 -15.54
N GLU A 246 8.45 32.90 -15.66
CA GLU A 246 8.85 33.77 -14.54
C GLU A 246 7.63 34.13 -13.68
N HIS A 247 6.49 34.49 -14.29
CA HIS A 247 5.24 34.74 -13.55
C HIS A 247 4.69 33.46 -12.85
N ILE A 248 4.95 32.27 -13.38
CA ILE A 248 4.54 31.00 -12.76
C ILE A 248 5.46 30.65 -11.58
N ASP A 249 6.76 30.82 -11.75
CA ASP A 249 7.75 30.59 -10.69
C ASP A 249 7.52 31.60 -9.53
N GLU A 250 7.24 32.88 -9.82
CA GLU A 250 6.84 33.91 -8.83
C GLU A 250 5.57 33.53 -8.06
N ILE A 251 4.54 32.99 -8.73
CA ILE A 251 3.30 32.50 -8.08
C ILE A 251 3.58 31.29 -7.18
N HIS A 252 4.51 30.40 -7.54
CA HIS A 252 4.91 29.28 -6.69
C HIS A 252 5.74 29.71 -5.47
N GLU A 253 6.58 30.73 -5.60
CA GLU A 253 7.38 31.27 -4.49
C GLU A 253 6.54 32.11 -3.52
N ALA A 254 5.44 32.72 -3.97
CA ALA A 254 4.54 33.53 -3.15
C ALA A 254 3.77 32.74 -2.05
N SER A 255 3.77 31.40 -2.09
CA SER A 255 3.19 30.58 -1.03
C SER A 255 3.96 29.27 -0.83
N PRO A 256 4.72 29.10 0.27
CA PRO A 256 5.60 27.94 0.45
C PRO A 256 4.82 26.64 0.63
N TYR A 257 4.81 25.83 -0.42
CA TYR A 257 4.17 24.52 -0.45
C TYR A 257 4.82 23.56 0.57
N ASN A 258 4.01 23.05 1.51
CA ASN A 258 4.39 22.03 2.48
C ASN A 258 3.82 20.67 2.02
N PRO A 259 4.60 19.80 1.35
CA PRO A 259 4.08 18.59 0.71
C PRO A 259 3.71 17.45 1.69
N GLY A 260 4.01 17.61 2.98
CA GLY A 260 3.72 16.61 4.01
C GLY A 260 4.71 15.43 4.02
N TYR A 261 4.46 14.47 4.91
CA TYR A 261 5.25 13.24 4.97
C TYR A 261 4.86 12.30 3.81
N PRO A 262 5.82 11.66 3.10
CA PRO A 262 7.26 11.63 3.36
C PRO A 262 8.09 12.72 2.66
N MET A 263 7.51 13.52 1.76
CA MET A 263 8.26 14.49 0.93
C MET A 263 9.04 15.53 1.74
N ASN A 264 8.54 15.89 2.93
CA ASN A 264 9.24 16.76 3.88
C ASN A 264 10.61 16.20 4.31
N PHE A 265 10.76 14.88 4.40
CA PHE A 265 12.00 14.20 4.79
C PHE A 265 13.07 14.34 3.70
N THR A 266 12.70 14.08 2.44
CA THR A 266 13.60 14.22 1.29
C THR A 266 14.08 15.66 1.07
N GLN A 267 13.23 16.66 1.33
CA GLN A 267 13.60 18.07 1.17
C GLN A 267 14.60 18.53 2.25
N GLN A 268 14.48 18.00 3.47
CA GLN A 268 15.44 18.25 4.55
C GLN A 268 16.83 17.68 4.20
N TRP A 269 16.90 16.47 3.63
CA TRP A 269 18.17 15.87 3.18
C TRP A 269 18.93 16.73 2.16
N ILE A 270 18.23 17.27 1.15
CA ILE A 270 18.84 18.18 0.16
C ILE A 270 19.38 19.45 0.86
N THR A 271 18.62 20.01 1.80
CA THR A 271 19.00 21.22 2.56
C THR A 271 20.19 20.97 3.50
N ILE A 272 20.33 19.76 4.04
CA ILE A 272 21.47 19.34 4.86
C ILE A 272 22.72 19.17 3.97
N PHE A 273 22.59 18.53 2.80
CA PHE A 273 23.69 18.33 1.86
C PHE A 273 24.27 19.65 1.35
N ASP A 274 23.41 20.61 1.00
CA ASP A 274 23.82 21.94 0.53
C ASP A 274 24.52 22.78 1.64
N LYS A 275 24.11 22.64 2.90
CA LYS A 275 24.84 23.19 4.05
C LYS A 275 26.21 22.53 4.25
N PHE A 276 26.27 21.20 4.17
CA PHE A 276 27.50 20.43 4.35
C PHE A 276 28.56 20.81 3.30
N ASN A 277 28.15 20.93 2.02
CA ASN A 277 29.02 21.32 0.92
C ASN A 277 29.53 22.78 1.05
N LYS A 278 28.73 23.68 1.64
CA LYS A 278 29.14 25.05 1.97
C LYS A 278 30.08 25.13 3.18
N GLN A 279 30.10 24.12 4.04
CA GLN A 279 30.93 24.06 5.25
C GLN A 279 32.26 23.31 5.03
N PHE A 280 32.32 22.36 4.09
CA PHE A 280 33.51 21.60 3.72
C PHE A 280 33.75 21.58 2.19
N PRO A 281 34.05 22.73 1.56
CA PRO A 281 34.23 22.82 0.12
C PRO A 281 35.43 21.97 -0.35
N GLY A 282 35.13 20.94 -1.14
CA GLY A 282 36.13 20.09 -1.81
C GLY A 282 36.21 18.63 -1.33
N LEU A 283 35.47 18.22 -0.29
CA LEU A 283 35.57 16.84 0.24
C LEU A 283 34.93 15.76 -0.66
N VAL A 284 34.02 16.14 -1.56
CA VAL A 284 33.35 15.21 -2.50
C VAL A 284 33.30 15.82 -3.89
N SER A 285 33.81 15.11 -4.90
CA SER A 285 33.66 15.53 -6.30
C SER A 285 32.23 15.27 -6.77
N LEU A 286 31.61 16.20 -7.49
CA LEU A 286 30.19 16.10 -7.88
C LEU A 286 29.88 14.90 -8.80
N ASN A 287 30.88 14.32 -9.45
CA ASN A 287 30.74 13.29 -10.49
C ASN A 287 30.44 11.90 -9.93
N SER A 288 30.86 11.58 -8.69
CA SER A 288 30.69 10.25 -8.11
C SER A 288 29.28 10.01 -7.54
N PHE A 289 28.52 11.06 -7.23
CA PHE A 289 27.15 10.95 -6.69
C PHE A 289 26.06 11.17 -7.75
N THR A 290 26.32 12.02 -8.77
CA THR A 290 25.36 12.29 -9.85
C THR A 290 25.19 11.13 -10.83
N SER A 291 26.28 10.37 -11.08
CA SER A 291 26.29 9.26 -12.03
C SER A 291 25.40 8.06 -11.64
N ALA A 292 25.01 7.95 -10.37
CA ALA A 292 24.26 6.80 -9.84
C ALA A 292 22.73 6.97 -9.81
N PHE A 293 22.19 8.15 -10.14
CA PHE A 293 20.76 8.44 -10.00
C PHE A 293 20.12 9.20 -11.18
N LEU A 294 20.89 9.58 -12.21
CA LEU A 294 20.41 10.37 -13.37
C LEU A 294 20.66 9.70 -14.73
N LEU A 295 20.35 8.41 -14.84
CA LEU A 295 20.25 7.69 -16.13
C LEU A 295 18.79 7.35 -16.49
N ASN A 296 17.93 8.38 -16.63
CA ASN A 296 16.82 8.44 -17.59
C ASN A 296 15.96 9.72 -17.41
N SER A 297 16.36 10.86 -18.01
CA SER A 297 15.44 11.92 -18.51
C SER A 297 16.17 13.19 -19.03
N THR A 298 16.67 13.15 -20.27
CA THR A 298 17.06 14.36 -21.02
C THR A 298 16.36 14.39 -22.39
N PRO A 299 15.30 15.20 -22.58
CA PRO A 299 14.55 15.24 -23.83
C PRO A 299 15.08 16.31 -24.80
N GLU A 300 15.99 15.93 -25.70
CA GLU A 300 16.40 16.75 -26.86
C GLU A 300 15.73 16.26 -28.17
N LYS A 301 14.97 17.16 -28.80
CA LYS A 301 14.79 17.31 -30.26
C LYS A 301 14.32 16.11 -31.13
N PHE A 302 13.06 15.70 -31.00
CA PHE A 302 12.14 15.33 -32.12
C PHE A 302 10.70 15.63 -31.64
N GLY A 303 9.64 15.86 -32.42
CA GLY A 303 9.33 15.93 -33.85
C GLY A 303 7.83 16.34 -33.99
N ARG A 304 7.29 16.69 -35.18
CA ARG A 304 5.90 17.24 -35.30
C ARG A 304 4.79 16.18 -35.48
N GLY A 305 3.61 16.42 -34.88
CA GLY A 305 2.35 15.63 -34.99
C GLY A 305 1.91 15.11 -33.60
N GLY A 306 0.67 15.20 -33.09
CA GLY A 306 -0.66 15.01 -33.69
C GLY A 306 -1.09 13.56 -33.40
N THR A 307 -2.15 13.22 -32.62
CA THR A 307 -3.32 13.98 -32.10
C THR A 307 -3.56 13.61 -30.59
N ARG A 308 -4.66 14.03 -29.95
CA ARG A 308 -4.65 14.65 -28.60
C ARG A 308 -5.96 14.50 -27.79
N GLN A 309 -5.94 14.47 -26.42
CA GLN A 309 -7.02 14.72 -25.38
C GLN A 309 -7.30 13.54 -24.39
N ILE A 310 -7.60 13.61 -23.07
CA ILE A 310 -7.76 14.63 -21.96
C ILE A 310 -7.53 13.90 -20.59
N HIS A 311 -7.06 14.57 -19.50
CA HIS A 311 -7.29 14.16 -18.08
C HIS A 311 -7.05 15.33 -17.06
N TYR A 312 -7.53 15.22 -15.81
CA TYR A 312 -7.49 16.27 -14.77
C TYR A 312 -6.92 15.83 -13.41
N LEU A 313 -6.37 16.79 -12.66
CA LEU A 313 -6.31 16.78 -11.18
C LEU A 313 -7.34 17.76 -10.63
N ASN A 314 -7.73 17.59 -9.36
CA ASN A 314 -8.45 18.59 -8.58
C ASN A 314 -7.76 18.75 -7.21
N LEU A 315 -7.58 19.98 -6.73
CA LEU A 315 -7.01 20.29 -5.42
C LEU A 315 -8.12 20.87 -4.52
N ALA A 316 -8.46 20.15 -3.44
CA ALA A 316 -9.22 20.64 -2.31
C ALA A 316 -8.70 19.96 -1.04
N ALA A 317 -8.66 20.69 0.08
CA ALA A 317 -7.87 20.30 1.26
C ALA A 317 -8.69 19.68 2.41
N TYR A 318 -7.99 19.01 3.32
CA TYR A 318 -8.49 18.58 4.63
C TYR A 318 -8.50 19.73 5.65
N THR A 319 -9.58 19.86 6.42
CA THR A 319 -9.61 20.48 7.77
C THR A 319 -10.76 19.88 8.59
N ASN A 320 -10.71 20.00 9.92
CA ASN A 320 -11.54 19.24 10.87
C ASN A 320 -12.67 20.06 11.54
N ALA A 321 -13.58 19.31 12.18
CA ALA A 321 -14.25 19.58 13.47
C ALA A 321 -15.59 20.38 13.56
N GLU A 322 -16.59 19.65 14.11
CA GLU A 322 -17.49 19.99 15.24
C GLU A 322 -18.82 20.79 15.08
N ALA A 323 -19.82 20.29 15.85
CA ALA A 323 -21.08 20.89 16.34
C ALA A 323 -22.21 21.26 15.33
N LEU A 324 -23.52 21.31 15.67
CA LEU A 324 -24.44 20.76 16.71
C LEU A 324 -25.88 21.12 16.20
N ASP A 325 -27.04 20.55 16.57
CA ASP A 325 -27.54 19.42 17.39
C ASP A 325 -28.93 19.00 16.82
N GLY A 326 -29.64 18.01 17.39
CA GLY A 326 -31.08 17.83 17.08
C GLY A 326 -31.89 16.80 17.89
N THR A 327 -31.26 15.84 18.59
CA THR A 327 -31.97 14.69 19.20
C THR A 327 -31.95 14.69 20.74
N GLY A 328 -32.05 15.89 21.33
CA GLY A 328 -31.77 16.17 22.74
C GLY A 328 -32.42 15.23 23.78
N ALA A 329 -33.73 14.99 23.73
CA ALA A 329 -34.43 14.33 24.85
C ALA A 329 -33.99 12.87 25.12
N ALA A 330 -33.73 12.08 24.06
CA ALA A 330 -33.28 10.70 24.21
C ALA A 330 -31.77 10.62 24.50
N LEU A 331 -30.97 11.46 23.84
CA LEU A 331 -29.53 11.55 24.10
C LEU A 331 -29.24 12.07 25.50
N GLN A 332 -30.00 13.04 26.04
CA GLN A 332 -29.80 13.53 27.42
C GLN A 332 -29.93 12.40 28.44
N SER A 333 -30.88 11.46 28.28
CA SER A 333 -30.99 10.32 29.19
C SER A 333 -29.80 9.35 29.09
N GLN A 334 -29.20 9.18 27.91
CA GLN A 334 -28.01 8.34 27.75
C GLN A 334 -26.73 9.06 28.18
N VAL A 335 -26.59 10.33 27.82
CA VAL A 335 -25.48 11.21 28.23
C VAL A 335 -25.46 11.32 29.76
N GLN A 336 -26.58 11.60 30.42
CA GLN A 336 -26.65 11.69 31.88
C GLN A 336 -26.34 10.35 32.57
N SER A 337 -26.70 9.22 31.94
CA SER A 337 -26.29 7.88 32.40
C SER A 337 -24.78 7.63 32.19
N LEU A 338 -24.19 8.15 31.11
CA LEU A 338 -22.76 8.04 30.80
C LEU A 338 -21.92 8.99 31.64
N GLU A 339 -22.41 10.19 31.94
CA GLU A 339 -21.84 11.17 32.87
C GLU A 339 -21.84 10.59 34.29
N THR A 340 -22.95 10.01 34.76
CA THR A 340 -23.00 9.30 36.04
C THR A 340 -21.99 8.14 36.08
N SER A 341 -21.88 7.36 34.99
CA SER A 341 -20.90 6.27 34.87
C SER A 341 -19.45 6.78 34.81
N LEU A 342 -19.23 7.96 34.23
CA LEU A 342 -17.94 8.62 34.11
C LEU A 342 -17.51 9.24 35.45
N ASP A 343 -18.43 9.83 36.20
CA ASP A 343 -18.19 10.34 37.56
C ASP A 343 -17.92 9.18 38.52
N GLU A 344 -18.66 8.07 38.46
CA GLU A 344 -18.34 6.84 39.21
C GLU A 344 -16.94 6.32 38.84
N ALA A 345 -16.57 6.32 37.55
CA ALA A 345 -15.25 5.91 37.09
C ALA A 345 -14.14 6.87 37.56
N GLN A 346 -14.36 8.19 37.48
CA GLN A 346 -13.42 9.21 37.97
C GLN A 346 -13.27 9.17 39.49
N GLN A 347 -14.34 8.87 40.23
CA GLN A 347 -14.28 8.66 41.67
C GLN A 347 -13.53 7.36 42.00
N ARG A 348 -13.73 6.27 41.24
CA ARG A 348 -12.91 5.05 41.31
C ARG A 348 -11.43 5.33 41.05
N ILE A 349 -11.13 6.16 40.06
CA ILE A 349 -9.76 6.59 39.72
C ILE A 349 -9.18 7.39 40.88
N LYS A 350 -9.89 8.37 41.45
CA LYS A 350 -9.43 9.12 42.63
C LYS A 350 -9.24 8.25 43.88
N GLU A 351 -10.08 7.24 44.10
CA GLU A 351 -9.86 6.26 45.17
C GLU A 351 -8.60 5.41 44.92
N LEU A 352 -8.37 4.99 43.67
CA LEU A 352 -7.19 4.22 43.29
C LEU A 352 -5.91 5.06 43.36
N GLU A 353 -5.95 6.32 42.92
CA GLU A 353 -4.88 7.33 43.05
C GLU A 353 -4.60 7.68 44.51
N GLY A 354 -5.64 7.81 45.35
CA GLY A 354 -5.50 7.98 46.79
C GLY A 354 -4.82 6.78 47.46
N ARG A 355 -5.16 5.56 47.04
CA ARG A 355 -4.52 4.31 47.49
C ARG A 355 -3.11 4.13 46.93
N LEU A 356 -2.83 4.63 45.73
CA LEU A 356 -1.48 4.72 45.16
C LEU A 356 -0.62 5.71 45.94
N SER A 357 -1.19 6.87 46.27
CA SER A 357 -0.54 7.93 47.05
C SER A 357 -0.22 7.45 48.45
N GLN A 358 -1.18 6.80 49.15
CA GLN A 358 -0.93 6.19 50.46
C GLN A 358 0.15 5.10 50.43
N LYS A 359 0.24 4.31 49.36
CA LYS A 359 1.36 3.38 49.16
C LYS A 359 2.68 4.12 48.94
N SER A 360 2.69 5.18 48.13
CA SER A 360 3.89 6.00 47.92
C SER A 360 4.39 6.65 49.21
N SER A 361 3.48 7.17 50.04
CA SER A 361 3.80 7.75 51.35
C SER A 361 4.37 6.75 52.36
N GLN A 362 4.17 5.45 52.18
CA GLN A 362 4.80 4.41 53.01
C GLN A 362 6.18 3.98 52.50
N GLN A 363 6.66 4.53 51.38
CA GLN A 363 7.89 4.08 50.71
C GLN A 363 8.90 5.21 50.42
N SER A 364 8.61 6.44 50.82
CA SER A 364 9.45 7.63 50.56
C SER A 364 10.10 8.27 51.80
N ASP A 365 10.04 7.63 52.98
CA ASP A 365 10.63 8.16 54.23
C ASP A 365 12.14 7.88 54.35
N GLN A 366 12.89 8.17 53.28
CA GLN A 366 14.34 8.39 53.32
C GLN A 366 14.90 9.05 52.04
N VAL A 367 15.97 9.83 52.23
CA VAL A 367 16.76 10.57 51.22
C VAL A 367 16.07 11.81 50.61
N GLN A 368 16.43 12.98 51.15
CA GLN A 368 16.21 14.29 50.53
C GLN A 368 17.24 14.56 49.41
N VAL A 369 16.91 15.45 48.45
CA VAL A 369 17.43 16.85 48.37
C VAL A 369 17.01 17.52 47.05
N ASN A 370 16.27 18.63 47.18
CA ASN A 370 16.16 19.82 46.32
C ASN A 370 16.26 19.69 44.78
N GLY A 371 15.11 19.77 44.11
CA GLY A 371 14.65 21.08 43.59
C GLY A 371 14.92 21.42 42.13
N TYR A 372 13.85 21.50 41.33
CA TYR A 372 13.77 22.28 40.09
C TYR A 372 12.46 23.09 40.07
N ASP A 373 12.54 24.31 39.55
CA ASP A 373 11.41 25.24 39.39
C ASP A 373 10.94 25.25 37.92
N VAL A 374 9.68 25.56 37.66
CA VAL A 374 9.00 25.26 36.38
C VAL A 374 8.51 26.52 35.66
N SER A 375 9.19 26.90 34.57
CA SER A 375 8.53 27.62 33.46
C SER A 375 9.35 27.62 32.15
N SER A 376 8.63 27.88 31.05
CA SER A 376 9.11 28.16 29.69
C SER A 376 9.64 27.01 28.81
N SER A 377 8.91 26.81 27.72
CA SER A 377 9.29 26.24 26.42
C SER A 377 10.79 26.01 26.14
N GLY A 378 11.20 24.75 26.05
CA GLY A 378 12.52 24.31 25.58
C GLY A 378 12.42 23.12 24.63
N LYS A 379 13.35 23.05 23.67
CA LYS A 379 13.48 21.99 22.65
C LYS A 379 13.47 20.59 23.27
N VAL A 380 12.81 19.62 22.63
CA VAL A 380 13.03 18.20 22.94
C VAL A 380 14.42 17.78 22.43
N SER A 381 15.42 17.88 23.30
CA SER A 381 16.73 17.25 23.13
C SER A 381 16.64 15.80 23.58
N HIS A 382 16.34 14.88 22.67
CA HIS A 382 16.43 13.45 22.93
C HIS A 382 17.90 13.00 22.96
N GLU A 383 18.57 13.20 24.09
CA GLU A 383 19.55 12.22 24.55
C GLU A 383 18.77 10.99 25.03
N SER A 384 18.37 10.13 24.08
CA SER A 384 17.73 8.85 24.39
C SER A 384 18.76 7.94 25.05
N SER A 385 18.62 7.69 26.36
CA SER A 385 19.55 6.83 27.08
C SER A 385 19.57 5.43 26.46
N LEU A 386 20.77 4.97 26.09
CA LEU A 386 21.03 3.61 25.62
C LEU A 386 21.00 2.65 26.82
N GLU A 387 19.84 2.53 27.44
CA GLU A 387 19.58 1.60 28.54
C GLU A 387 19.12 0.26 27.99
N LEU A 388 19.45 -0.83 28.69
CA LEU A 388 18.89 -2.15 28.50
C LEU A 388 18.30 -2.63 29.83
N PRO A 389 17.42 -3.65 29.83
CA PRO A 389 16.99 -4.32 31.06
C PRO A 389 18.19 -4.83 31.90
N PRO A 390 17.98 -5.20 33.17
CA PRO A 390 19.00 -5.87 33.99
C PRO A 390 19.67 -7.05 33.26
N GLN A 391 20.99 -7.22 33.43
CA GLN A 391 21.79 -8.20 32.69
C GLN A 391 21.23 -9.63 32.75
N HIS A 392 20.66 -10.04 33.89
CA HIS A 392 20.08 -11.37 34.05
C HIS A 392 18.79 -11.58 33.21
N GLU A 393 17.98 -10.54 33.03
CA GLU A 393 16.80 -10.58 32.15
C GLU A 393 17.22 -10.63 30.68
N VAL A 394 18.23 -9.84 30.30
CA VAL A 394 18.77 -9.84 28.94
C VAL A 394 19.43 -11.17 28.60
N LEU A 395 20.26 -11.74 29.49
CA LEU A 395 20.86 -13.06 29.29
C LEU A 395 19.79 -14.17 29.20
N SER A 396 18.70 -14.09 29.98
CA SER A 396 17.57 -15.01 29.86
C SER A 396 16.90 -14.94 28.48
N GLY A 397 16.60 -13.72 28.02
CA GLY A 397 16.04 -13.48 26.67
C GLY A 397 16.97 -13.93 25.54
N VAL A 398 18.27 -13.64 25.65
CA VAL A 398 19.30 -14.08 24.70
C VAL A 398 19.41 -15.61 24.69
N ASN A 399 19.34 -16.28 25.84
CA ASN A 399 19.33 -17.74 25.90
C ASN A 399 18.07 -18.34 25.26
N LYS A 400 16.88 -17.75 25.47
CA LYS A 400 15.65 -18.15 24.77
C LYS A 400 15.79 -17.95 23.25
N PHE A 401 16.36 -16.84 22.79
CA PHE A 401 16.65 -16.62 21.36
C PHE A 401 17.60 -17.69 20.78
N LEU A 402 18.70 -17.95 21.48
CA LEU A 402 19.73 -18.91 21.05
C LEU A 402 19.23 -20.36 21.00
N THR A 403 18.27 -20.72 21.86
CA THR A 403 17.67 -22.07 21.91
C THR A 403 16.43 -22.23 21.04
N THR A 404 15.82 -21.14 20.56
CA THR A 404 14.64 -21.16 19.67
C THR A 404 14.97 -20.71 18.26
N PHE A 405 14.90 -19.41 17.97
CA PHE A 405 15.06 -18.87 16.62
C PHE A 405 16.45 -19.17 16.03
N ASN A 406 17.53 -18.94 16.79
CA ASN A 406 18.90 -19.04 16.25
C ASN A 406 19.33 -20.49 15.99
N THR A 407 18.66 -21.49 16.59
CA THR A 407 18.83 -22.90 16.26
C THR A 407 18.38 -23.20 14.83
N ILE A 408 17.33 -22.51 14.37
CA ILE A 408 16.58 -22.77 13.13
C ILE A 408 17.09 -21.88 11.99
N LEU A 409 17.31 -20.59 12.27
CA LEU A 409 17.91 -19.61 11.37
C LEU A 409 19.08 -18.93 12.09
N PRO A 410 20.33 -19.41 11.91
CA PRO A 410 21.49 -19.01 12.70
C PRO A 410 22.03 -17.63 12.30
N LEU A 411 21.35 -16.58 12.77
CA LEU A 411 21.62 -15.18 12.43
C LEU A 411 22.86 -14.62 13.14
N PHE A 412 23.10 -15.02 14.39
CA PHE A 412 24.27 -14.59 15.18
C PHE A 412 25.11 -15.78 15.64
N HIS A 413 26.44 -15.65 15.68
CA HIS A 413 27.29 -16.65 16.32
C HIS A 413 27.12 -16.60 17.86
N PRO A 414 26.72 -17.71 18.54
CA PRO A 414 26.28 -17.66 19.94
C PRO A 414 27.28 -17.05 20.92
N GLN A 415 28.56 -17.41 20.80
CA GLN A 415 29.61 -16.92 21.69
C GLN A 415 29.89 -15.42 21.48
N ARG A 416 29.77 -14.92 20.25
CA ARG A 416 30.01 -13.51 19.89
C ARG A 416 28.86 -12.62 20.36
N LEU A 417 27.63 -13.13 20.32
CA LEU A 417 26.47 -12.47 20.89
C LEU A 417 26.58 -12.38 22.43
N LEU A 418 26.91 -13.49 23.09
CA LEU A 418 27.07 -13.52 24.56
C LEU A 418 28.23 -12.62 25.04
N SER A 419 29.38 -12.62 24.35
CA SER A 419 30.49 -11.72 24.70
C SER A 419 30.12 -10.25 24.53
N ARG A 420 29.34 -9.90 23.48
CA ARG A 420 28.85 -8.52 23.26
C ARG A 420 27.85 -8.10 24.34
N VAL A 421 26.96 -9.00 24.76
CA VAL A 421 26.03 -8.75 25.88
C VAL A 421 26.79 -8.52 27.18
N ASN A 422 27.81 -9.31 27.50
CA ASN A 422 28.60 -9.10 28.72
C ASN A 422 29.42 -7.79 28.68
N ALA A 423 30.11 -7.52 27.57
CA ALA A 423 30.84 -6.27 27.37
C ALA A 423 29.94 -5.02 27.53
N TRP A 424 28.66 -5.10 27.14
CA TRP A 424 27.70 -4.01 27.34
C TRP A 424 27.53 -3.58 28.81
N TYR A 425 27.55 -4.52 29.76
CA TYR A 425 27.42 -4.22 31.19
C TYR A 425 28.79 -3.98 31.85
N GLU A 426 29.81 -4.74 31.46
CA GLU A 426 31.17 -4.64 32.01
C GLU A 426 31.91 -3.38 31.56
N GLN A 427 31.64 -2.87 30.36
CA GLN A 427 32.40 -1.78 29.73
C GLN A 427 31.48 -0.65 29.23
N PRO A 428 30.80 0.12 30.12
CA PRO A 428 29.83 1.15 29.72
C PRO A 428 30.37 2.26 28.81
N HIS A 429 31.69 2.43 28.75
CA HIS A 429 32.41 3.40 27.91
C HIS A 429 32.62 2.94 26.46
N GLN A 430 32.26 1.70 26.10
CA GLN A 430 32.34 1.13 24.75
C GLN A 430 30.96 0.83 24.15
N ARG A 431 29.90 1.46 24.69
CA ARG A 431 28.53 1.27 24.24
C ARG A 431 28.26 1.99 22.92
N ASP A 432 28.00 1.22 21.88
CA ASP A 432 27.63 1.71 20.54
C ASP A 432 26.16 1.42 20.18
N ALA A 433 25.63 2.17 19.21
CA ALA A 433 24.24 2.06 18.77
C ALA A 433 23.91 0.72 18.12
N SER A 434 24.85 0.13 17.35
CA SER A 434 24.64 -1.15 16.67
C SER A 434 24.59 -2.32 17.65
N SER A 435 25.44 -2.37 18.68
CA SER A 435 25.35 -3.36 19.76
C SER A 435 24.05 -3.23 20.54
N TRP A 436 23.61 -2.00 20.84
CA TRP A 436 22.33 -1.77 21.51
C TRP A 436 21.15 -2.26 20.68
N ALA A 437 21.11 -1.91 19.39
CA ALA A 437 20.04 -2.32 18.48
C ALA A 437 20.04 -3.83 18.24
N ALA A 438 21.21 -4.46 18.06
CA ALA A 438 21.36 -5.91 17.91
C ALA A 438 20.78 -6.66 19.11
N ILE A 439 21.09 -6.22 20.34
CA ILE A 439 20.54 -6.82 21.56
C ILE A 439 19.03 -6.61 21.64
N ASN A 440 18.51 -5.42 21.31
CA ASN A 440 17.07 -5.18 21.24
C ASN A 440 16.37 -6.07 20.18
N VAL A 441 16.95 -6.27 19.00
CA VAL A 441 16.42 -7.17 17.96
C VAL A 441 16.41 -8.63 18.43
N VAL A 442 17.48 -9.08 19.09
CA VAL A 442 17.55 -10.42 19.71
C VAL A 442 16.47 -10.60 20.78
N LEU A 443 16.24 -9.60 21.63
CA LEU A 443 15.18 -9.63 22.64
C LEU A 443 13.78 -9.59 22.01
N ALA A 444 13.55 -8.81 20.96
CA ALA A 444 12.29 -8.82 20.21
C ALA A 444 12.01 -10.20 19.60
N LEU A 445 13.02 -10.83 18.99
CA LEU A 445 12.92 -12.18 18.44
C LEU A 445 12.69 -13.25 19.53
N ALA A 446 13.33 -13.11 20.70
CA ALA A 446 13.05 -13.97 21.86
C ALA A 446 11.60 -13.83 22.34
N TYR A 447 11.15 -12.59 22.58
CA TYR A 447 9.83 -12.27 23.14
C TYR A 447 8.65 -12.61 22.21
N ARG A 448 8.91 -12.87 20.93
CA ARG A 448 7.94 -13.46 19.99
C ARG A 448 7.70 -14.96 20.24
N HIS A 449 8.70 -15.69 20.75
CA HIS A 449 8.64 -17.13 21.02
C HIS A 449 8.25 -17.46 22.47
N ILE A 450 8.21 -16.48 23.35
CA ILE A 450 7.72 -16.61 24.74
C ILE A 450 6.17 -16.50 24.73
N PRO A 451 5.40 -17.34 25.45
CA PRO A 451 3.96 -17.16 25.68
C PRO A 451 3.65 -15.84 26.39
N ASP A 452 2.49 -15.22 26.16
CA ASP A 452 2.18 -13.92 26.81
C ASP A 452 2.08 -14.01 28.34
N GLU A 453 1.75 -15.19 28.88
CA GLU A 453 1.71 -15.46 30.33
C GLU A 453 3.12 -15.51 30.97
N GLU A 454 4.16 -15.86 30.20
CA GLU A 454 5.56 -15.89 30.67
C GLU A 454 6.25 -14.51 30.57
N LYS A 455 5.63 -13.49 29.96
CA LYS A 455 6.29 -12.19 29.69
C LYS A 455 6.25 -11.26 30.91
N PRO A 456 7.38 -10.64 31.29
CA PRO A 456 7.38 -9.50 32.20
C PRO A 456 6.51 -8.37 31.64
N ARG A 457 5.57 -7.86 32.45
CA ARG A 457 4.53 -6.89 32.05
C ARG A 457 5.05 -5.61 31.37
N ASN A 458 6.32 -5.28 31.56
CA ASN A 458 6.93 -4.04 31.08
C ASN A 458 7.53 -4.17 29.66
N TYR A 459 7.64 -5.39 29.12
CA TYR A 459 8.36 -5.66 27.87
C TYR A 459 7.52 -6.47 26.87
N SER A 460 7.71 -6.18 25.59
CA SER A 460 7.05 -6.86 24.48
C SER A 460 7.93 -6.87 23.24
N THR A 461 7.57 -7.69 22.24
CA THR A 461 8.24 -7.68 20.92
C THR A 461 8.25 -6.28 20.32
N LEU A 462 7.14 -5.54 20.42
CA LEU A 462 7.02 -4.17 19.91
C LEU A 462 7.86 -3.16 20.70
N HIS A 463 7.97 -3.30 22.02
CA HIS A 463 8.84 -2.45 22.85
C HIS A 463 10.29 -2.52 22.36
N PHE A 464 10.86 -3.72 22.27
CA PHE A 464 12.25 -3.89 21.83
C PHE A 464 12.44 -3.53 20.36
N MET A 465 11.47 -3.84 19.48
CA MET A 465 11.52 -3.45 18.07
C MET A 465 11.57 -1.93 17.88
N ASN A 466 10.69 -1.18 18.56
CA ASN A 466 10.66 0.29 18.48
C ASN A 466 11.97 0.92 18.98
N ARG A 467 12.61 0.32 19.99
CA ARG A 467 13.92 0.76 20.48
C ARG A 467 15.01 0.50 19.44
N ALA A 468 15.12 -0.71 18.89
CA ALA A 468 16.08 -0.99 17.83
C ALA A 468 15.88 -0.06 16.61
N GLN A 469 14.64 0.28 16.27
CA GLN A 469 14.31 1.21 15.18
C GLN A 469 14.71 2.66 15.45
N SER A 470 14.88 3.12 16.71
CA SER A 470 15.14 4.54 16.98
C SER A 470 16.54 4.99 16.56
N VAL A 471 17.50 4.06 16.49
CA VAL A 471 18.89 4.30 16.01
C VAL A 471 19.14 3.78 14.59
N LEU A 472 18.06 3.44 13.86
CA LEU A 472 18.18 2.82 12.53
C LEU A 472 18.89 3.72 11.50
N ASN A 473 18.74 5.05 11.64
CA ASN A 473 19.48 6.00 10.80
C ASN A 473 20.99 5.94 11.07
N ASP A 474 21.40 5.80 12.33
CA ASP A 474 22.81 5.76 12.73
C ASP A 474 23.48 4.49 12.17
N ILE A 475 22.75 3.36 12.22
CA ILE A 475 23.16 2.07 11.63
C ILE A 475 23.24 2.14 10.10
N MET A 476 22.36 2.90 9.44
CA MET A 476 22.38 3.07 7.98
C MET A 476 23.44 4.07 7.47
N LEU A 477 23.92 4.98 8.33
CA LEU A 477 24.84 6.06 7.95
C LEU A 477 26.27 5.87 8.50
N GLY A 478 26.47 4.95 9.44
CA GLY A 478 27.78 4.59 10.00
C GLY A 478 28.62 3.67 9.11
N GLU A 479 29.80 3.29 9.60
CA GLU A 479 30.66 2.31 8.94
C GLU A 479 30.03 0.92 8.96
N SER A 480 29.55 0.49 7.79
CA SER A 480 28.78 -0.75 7.63
C SER A 480 29.57 -1.98 8.07
N ASN A 481 29.08 -2.68 9.09
CA ASN A 481 29.68 -3.87 9.65
C ASN A 481 28.66 -5.04 9.71
N LEU A 482 29.15 -6.26 10.02
CA LEU A 482 28.30 -7.47 9.99
C LEU A 482 27.14 -7.41 10.98
N LEU A 483 27.30 -6.73 12.12
CA LEU A 483 26.27 -6.59 13.13
C LEU A 483 25.11 -5.71 12.65
N ASP A 484 25.39 -4.69 11.84
CA ASP A 484 24.37 -3.83 11.23
C ASP A 484 23.48 -4.66 10.30
N VAL A 485 24.10 -5.51 9.46
CA VAL A 485 23.38 -6.44 8.58
C VAL A 485 22.56 -7.43 9.41
N GLN A 486 23.16 -8.07 10.43
CA GLN A 486 22.44 -8.97 11.34
C GLN A 486 21.23 -8.28 12.01
N THR A 487 21.39 -7.02 12.42
CA THR A 487 20.35 -6.21 13.07
C THR A 487 19.21 -5.88 12.10
N ILE A 488 19.51 -5.38 10.91
CA ILE A 488 18.47 -5.05 9.92
C ILE A 488 17.79 -6.32 9.37
N VAL A 489 18.53 -7.42 9.19
CA VAL A 489 17.95 -8.73 8.85
C VAL A 489 16.98 -9.20 9.95
N GLY A 490 17.35 -9.10 11.23
CA GLY A 490 16.46 -9.44 12.34
C GLY A 490 15.23 -8.52 12.45
N MET A 491 15.37 -7.22 12.12
CA MET A 491 14.22 -6.32 11.95
C MET A 491 13.28 -6.78 10.82
N VAL A 492 13.83 -7.22 9.67
CA VAL A 492 13.03 -7.76 8.56
C VAL A 492 12.30 -9.04 8.97
N VAL A 493 12.93 -9.94 9.75
CA VAL A 493 12.28 -11.16 10.31
C VAL A 493 11.07 -10.81 11.20
N LEU A 494 11.14 -9.70 11.94
CA LEU A 494 10.05 -9.20 12.78
C LEU A 494 8.95 -8.53 11.94
N LEU A 495 9.32 -7.72 10.94
CA LEU A 495 8.37 -6.96 10.11
C LEU A 495 7.69 -7.80 9.02
N GLN A 496 8.26 -8.91 8.57
CA GLN A 496 7.53 -9.84 7.69
C GLN A 496 6.36 -10.54 8.41
N ALA A 497 6.31 -10.45 9.75
CA ALA A 497 5.22 -10.95 10.56
C ALA A 497 4.16 -9.88 10.86
N THR A 498 4.23 -8.67 10.27
CA THR A 498 3.12 -7.70 10.35
C THR A 498 2.20 -7.78 9.14
N SER A 499 0.96 -7.33 9.29
CA SER A 499 -0.04 -7.28 8.21
C SER A 499 0.28 -6.26 7.12
N ASP A 500 1.05 -5.21 7.42
CA ASP A 500 1.67 -4.35 6.40
C ASP A 500 3.12 -4.79 6.15
N LEU A 501 3.39 -5.27 4.94
CA LEU A 501 4.73 -5.70 4.51
C LEU A 501 5.60 -4.56 3.96
N LYS A 502 5.09 -3.33 3.82
CA LYS A 502 5.88 -2.19 3.30
C LYS A 502 7.16 -1.93 4.10
N PRO A 503 7.19 -1.98 5.45
CA PRO A 503 8.43 -1.76 6.20
C PRO A 503 9.47 -2.86 5.93
N ALA A 504 9.06 -4.13 5.90
CA ALA A 504 9.94 -5.24 5.55
C ALA A 504 10.50 -5.09 4.11
N SER A 505 9.62 -4.71 3.17
CA SER A 505 9.96 -4.46 1.76
C SER A 505 10.89 -3.27 1.54
N ALA A 506 10.91 -2.31 2.47
CA ALA A 506 11.81 -1.15 2.46
C ALA A 506 13.18 -1.46 3.10
N LEU A 507 13.23 -2.36 4.10
CA LEU A 507 14.47 -2.71 4.81
C LEU A 507 15.27 -3.87 4.19
N VAL A 508 14.62 -4.87 3.57
CA VAL A 508 15.35 -5.96 2.88
C VAL A 508 16.27 -5.47 1.73
N PRO A 509 15.94 -4.42 0.93
CA PRO A 509 16.91 -3.81 0.01
C PRO A 509 18.16 -3.25 0.70
N ILE A 510 18.03 -2.79 1.94
CA ILE A 510 19.12 -2.11 2.65
C ILE A 510 20.02 -3.16 3.30
N ALA A 511 19.44 -4.20 3.92
CA ALA A 511 20.18 -5.37 4.38
C ALA A 511 21.03 -6.00 3.24
N LEU A 512 20.44 -6.20 2.06
CA LEU A 512 21.17 -6.74 0.90
C LEU A 512 22.26 -5.79 0.38
N ARG A 513 22.02 -4.48 0.30
CA ARG A 513 23.07 -3.51 -0.11
C ARG A 513 24.24 -3.46 0.86
N LEU A 514 23.98 -3.55 2.17
CA LEU A 514 25.03 -3.59 3.19
C LEU A 514 25.79 -4.93 3.13
N ALA A 515 25.09 -6.05 2.91
CA ALA A 515 25.70 -7.35 2.60
C ALA A 515 26.52 -7.33 1.29
N HIS A 516 26.14 -6.50 0.32
CA HIS A 516 26.90 -6.29 -0.93
C HIS A 516 28.16 -5.46 -0.70
N GLY A 517 28.07 -4.34 0.01
CA GLY A 517 29.24 -3.55 0.40
C GLY A 517 30.23 -4.34 1.27
N LEU A 518 29.72 -5.26 2.08
CA LEU A 518 30.52 -6.23 2.83
C LEU A 518 30.94 -7.47 2.04
N GLY A 519 30.55 -7.63 0.77
CA GLY A 519 30.98 -8.74 -0.09
C GLY A 519 30.46 -10.12 0.31
N LEU A 520 29.42 -10.22 1.15
CA LEU A 520 28.92 -11.47 1.75
C LEU A 520 28.32 -12.48 0.74
N HIS A 521 28.26 -12.11 -0.53
CA HIS A 521 27.80 -12.92 -1.66
C HIS A 521 28.97 -13.52 -2.48
N THR A 522 30.23 -13.22 -2.11
CA THR A 522 31.43 -13.52 -2.88
C THR A 522 32.46 -14.37 -2.14
N ARG A 523 32.94 -15.46 -2.78
CA ARG A 523 34.04 -16.29 -2.22
C ARG A 523 35.34 -15.51 -2.03
N SER A 524 35.58 -14.48 -2.84
CA SER A 524 36.80 -13.66 -2.84
C SER A 524 37.06 -12.93 -1.52
N LYS A 525 36.07 -12.82 -0.62
CA LYS A 525 36.29 -12.32 0.74
C LYS A 525 36.54 -13.44 1.76
N SER A 526 35.90 -14.60 1.59
CA SER A 526 36.08 -15.79 2.43
C SER A 526 37.53 -16.29 2.48
N GLU A 527 38.31 -16.10 1.40
CA GLU A 527 39.74 -16.46 1.33
C GLU A 527 40.62 -15.78 2.40
N TYR A 528 40.19 -14.64 2.95
CA TYR A 528 40.95 -13.85 3.93
C TYR A 528 40.38 -13.92 5.36
N LEU A 529 39.36 -14.76 5.59
CA LEU A 529 38.64 -14.87 6.86
C LEU A 529 38.94 -16.22 7.54
N SER A 530 38.73 -16.30 8.86
CA SER A 530 38.70 -17.63 9.50
C SER A 530 37.48 -18.43 9.02
N PRO A 531 37.50 -19.77 9.04
CA PRO A 531 36.36 -20.58 8.61
C PRO A 531 35.05 -20.28 9.38
N ILE A 532 35.17 -19.92 10.66
CA ILE A 532 34.03 -19.52 11.51
C ILE A 532 33.44 -18.19 11.04
N GLU A 533 34.27 -17.27 10.56
CA GLU A 533 33.85 -15.95 10.07
C GLU A 533 33.25 -15.97 8.68
N SER A 534 33.73 -16.84 7.78
CA SER A 534 33.00 -17.12 6.53
C SER A 534 31.64 -17.72 6.88
N LEU A 535 31.59 -18.79 7.69
CA LEU A 535 30.33 -19.43 8.07
C LEU A 535 29.31 -18.47 8.70
N GLU A 536 29.73 -17.52 9.55
CA GLU A 536 28.83 -16.48 10.07
C GLU A 536 28.34 -15.53 8.95
N GLN A 537 29.23 -15.07 8.06
CA GLN A 537 28.89 -14.19 6.93
C GLN A 537 27.98 -14.86 5.90
N ASP A 538 28.29 -16.08 5.50
CA ASP A 538 27.53 -16.93 4.57
C ASP A 538 26.10 -17.16 5.11
N ARG A 539 25.95 -17.41 6.42
CA ARG A 539 24.64 -17.56 7.06
C ARG A 539 23.82 -16.27 7.03
N VAL A 540 24.42 -15.13 7.38
CA VAL A 540 23.73 -13.83 7.36
C VAL A 540 23.27 -13.48 5.95
N PHE A 541 24.09 -13.74 4.93
CA PHE A 541 23.68 -13.60 3.53
C PHE A 541 22.54 -14.55 3.16
N TRP A 542 22.65 -15.85 3.45
CA TRP A 542 21.60 -16.81 3.10
C TRP A 542 20.26 -16.53 3.83
N ILE A 543 20.27 -15.98 5.05
CA ILE A 543 19.04 -15.53 5.74
C ILE A 543 18.45 -14.30 5.03
N ALA A 544 19.26 -13.31 4.65
CA ALA A 544 18.80 -12.16 3.87
C ALA A 544 18.24 -12.57 2.49
N TYR A 545 18.90 -13.54 1.84
CA TYR A 545 18.45 -14.15 0.59
C TYR A 545 17.07 -14.81 0.73
N ILE A 546 16.81 -15.56 1.81
CA ILE A 546 15.51 -16.19 2.08
C ILE A 546 14.42 -15.12 2.22
N LEU A 547 14.65 -14.10 3.05
CA LEU A 547 13.68 -13.04 3.33
C LEU A 547 13.30 -12.24 2.07
N ASP A 548 14.26 -11.98 1.19
CA ASP A 548 14.04 -11.34 -0.12
C ASP A 548 13.03 -12.11 -0.98
N ARG A 549 13.07 -13.46 -1.01
CA ARG A 549 12.08 -14.26 -1.75
C ARG A 549 10.75 -14.43 -1.04
N ASP A 550 10.73 -14.50 0.29
CA ASP A 550 9.49 -14.54 1.07
C ASP A 550 8.67 -13.26 0.86
N ILE A 551 9.36 -12.11 0.88
CA ILE A 551 8.77 -10.79 0.63
C ILE A 551 8.42 -10.62 -0.85
N ALA A 552 9.29 -10.99 -1.79
CA ALA A 552 8.99 -10.93 -3.23
C ALA A 552 7.77 -11.76 -3.62
N MET A 553 7.65 -13.01 -3.12
CA MET A 553 6.50 -13.87 -3.41
C MET A 553 5.18 -13.32 -2.83
N ARG A 554 5.21 -12.75 -1.61
CA ARG A 554 4.01 -12.18 -0.96
C ARG A 554 3.58 -10.85 -1.59
N THR A 555 4.52 -9.97 -1.90
CA THR A 555 4.26 -8.64 -2.49
C THR A 555 4.10 -8.66 -4.01
N LYS A 556 4.60 -9.71 -4.67
CA LYS A 556 4.73 -9.87 -6.14
C LYS A 556 5.67 -8.83 -6.80
N LEU A 557 6.46 -8.13 -6.01
CA LEU A 557 7.60 -7.33 -6.45
C LEU A 557 8.79 -8.25 -6.77
N PRO A 558 9.72 -7.85 -7.66
CA PRO A 558 10.88 -8.67 -7.98
C PRO A 558 11.82 -8.83 -6.77
N PRO A 559 12.45 -10.01 -6.59
CA PRO A 559 13.53 -10.16 -5.62
C PRO A 559 14.71 -9.27 -6.02
N ILE A 560 15.41 -8.75 -5.02
CA ILE A 560 16.41 -7.70 -5.17
C ILE A 560 17.79 -8.29 -5.48
N GLN A 561 18.09 -9.45 -4.90
CA GLN A 561 19.32 -10.19 -5.17
C GLN A 561 19.17 -10.96 -6.49
N SER A 562 19.97 -10.62 -7.51
CA SER A 562 20.15 -11.47 -8.69
C SER A 562 20.77 -12.81 -8.30
N GLN A 563 20.31 -13.91 -8.89
CA GLN A 563 20.84 -15.25 -8.62
C GLN A 563 22.21 -15.48 -9.27
N ASN A 564 22.48 -14.80 -10.40
CA ASN A 564 23.76 -14.89 -11.13
C ASN A 564 24.92 -14.20 -10.38
N ASP A 565 24.60 -13.33 -9.43
CA ASP A 565 25.56 -12.50 -8.69
C ASP A 565 26.07 -13.22 -7.42
N ILE A 566 25.60 -14.44 -7.15
CA ILE A 566 25.95 -15.23 -5.97
C ILE A 566 27.03 -16.25 -6.35
N SER A 567 28.13 -16.30 -5.60
CA SER A 567 29.19 -17.29 -5.81
C SER A 567 29.50 -18.17 -4.59
N ILE A 568 29.04 -17.80 -3.38
CA ILE A 568 29.19 -18.66 -2.20
C ILE A 568 28.43 -19.99 -2.35
N ASP A 569 28.88 -21.02 -1.65
CA ASP A 569 28.22 -22.33 -1.65
C ASP A 569 26.94 -22.34 -0.80
N TRP A 570 26.08 -23.34 -1.03
CA TRP A 570 24.93 -23.62 -0.17
C TRP A 570 25.36 -23.89 1.28
N PRO A 571 24.50 -23.61 2.29
CA PRO A 571 24.76 -24.01 3.67
C PRO A 571 25.12 -25.50 3.76
N SER A 572 26.17 -25.85 4.52
CA SER A 572 26.58 -27.25 4.67
C SER A 572 25.41 -28.11 5.16
N ALA A 573 25.16 -29.24 4.49
CA ALA A 573 24.15 -30.22 4.91
C ALA A 573 24.43 -30.79 6.31
N THR A 574 25.71 -30.94 6.67
CA THR A 574 26.18 -31.36 7.98
C THR A 574 27.14 -30.30 8.56
N PRO A 575 26.61 -29.23 9.19
CA PRO A 575 27.42 -28.16 9.75
C PRO A 575 28.08 -28.61 11.07
N THR A 576 29.36 -28.29 11.25
CA THR A 576 30.19 -28.77 12.38
C THR A 576 29.76 -28.26 13.75
N ASP A 577 28.96 -27.20 13.80
CA ASP A 577 28.36 -26.61 15.00
C ASP A 577 26.86 -26.93 15.14
N GLY A 578 26.30 -27.76 14.26
CA GLY A 578 24.89 -28.16 14.27
C GLY A 578 23.89 -27.05 13.89
N ALA A 579 24.34 -25.87 13.44
CA ALA A 579 23.44 -24.75 13.18
C ALA A 579 22.45 -25.03 12.05
N GLY A 580 21.14 -24.92 12.32
CA GLY A 580 20.08 -25.29 11.38
C GLY A 580 19.71 -26.77 11.37
N MET A 581 20.40 -27.63 12.13
CA MET A 581 20.06 -29.04 12.29
C MET A 581 18.95 -29.22 13.32
N LEU A 582 17.88 -29.92 12.91
CA LEU A 582 16.79 -30.37 13.77
C LEU A 582 16.87 -31.89 13.91
N TYR A 583 16.45 -32.40 15.06
CA TYR A 583 16.49 -33.82 15.40
C TYR A 583 15.12 -34.26 15.93
N THR A 584 14.76 -35.52 15.70
CA THR A 584 13.59 -36.14 16.34
C THR A 584 13.82 -36.30 17.85
N ALA A 585 12.76 -36.49 18.64
CA ALA A 585 12.84 -36.54 20.10
C ALA A 585 13.67 -37.73 20.64
N ASP A 586 13.79 -38.80 19.85
CA ASP A 586 14.62 -39.98 20.06
C ASP A 586 16.01 -39.89 19.37
N SER A 587 16.27 -38.79 18.65
CA SER A 587 17.48 -38.55 17.83
C SER A 587 17.77 -39.59 16.74
N SER A 588 16.75 -40.34 16.28
CA SER A 588 16.90 -41.32 15.20
C SER A 588 17.04 -40.67 13.82
N SER A 589 16.29 -39.60 13.56
CA SER A 589 16.29 -38.86 12.29
C SER A 589 16.68 -37.39 12.49
N SER A 590 17.32 -36.80 11.48
CA SER A 590 17.79 -35.41 11.51
C SER A 590 17.54 -34.69 10.17
N PHE A 591 17.34 -33.37 10.24
CA PHE A 591 16.97 -32.55 9.10
C PHE A 591 17.60 -31.17 9.16
N ASN A 592 18.25 -30.74 8.08
CA ASN A 592 18.85 -29.41 7.99
C ASN A 592 17.81 -28.40 7.47
N PHE A 593 17.09 -27.78 8.39
CA PHE A 593 16.02 -26.82 8.10
C PHE A 593 16.56 -25.57 7.39
N PHE A 594 17.74 -25.09 7.78
CA PHE A 594 18.32 -23.88 7.20
C PHE A 594 18.70 -24.07 5.73
N LEU A 595 19.36 -25.19 5.39
CA LEU A 595 19.63 -25.58 4.01
C LEU A 595 18.34 -25.78 3.22
N SER A 596 17.35 -26.47 3.80
CA SER A 596 16.05 -26.68 3.15
C SER A 596 15.33 -25.36 2.84
N ARG A 597 15.38 -24.37 3.76
CA ARG A 597 14.85 -23.02 3.50
C ARG A 597 15.60 -22.29 2.40
N ALA A 598 16.93 -22.36 2.35
CA ALA A 598 17.72 -21.74 1.28
C ALA A 598 17.40 -22.37 -0.10
N GLN A 599 17.26 -23.70 -0.16
CA GLN A 599 16.84 -24.42 -1.38
C GLN A 599 15.40 -24.06 -1.79
N LEU A 600 14.46 -23.96 -0.84
CA LEU A 600 13.10 -23.51 -1.16
C LEU A 600 13.08 -22.05 -1.62
N ALA A 601 13.88 -21.17 -1.03
CA ALA A 601 14.01 -19.78 -1.45
C ALA A 601 14.62 -19.63 -2.87
N HIS A 602 15.48 -20.56 -3.31
CA HIS A 602 15.88 -20.67 -4.70
C HIS A 602 14.71 -21.06 -5.61
N ILE A 603 13.91 -22.07 -5.23
CA ILE A 603 12.70 -22.44 -5.99
C ILE A 603 11.68 -21.30 -6.01
N GLN A 604 11.53 -20.51 -4.93
CA GLN A 604 10.70 -19.30 -4.91
C GLN A 604 11.17 -18.26 -5.94
N GLY A 605 12.49 -18.10 -6.13
CA GLY A 605 13.06 -17.25 -7.19
C GLY A 605 12.73 -17.76 -8.60
N GLU A 606 12.86 -19.08 -8.82
CA GLU A 606 12.49 -19.72 -10.09
C GLU A 606 11.00 -19.61 -10.41
N VAL A 607 10.14 -19.75 -9.39
CA VAL A 607 8.69 -19.50 -9.49
C VAL A 607 8.42 -18.05 -9.87
N TYR A 608 9.15 -17.09 -9.28
CA TYR A 608 9.02 -15.69 -9.64
C TYR A 608 9.37 -15.47 -11.13
N GLU A 609 10.56 -15.86 -11.57
CA GLU A 609 10.99 -15.62 -12.96
C GLU A 609 10.19 -16.37 -14.02
N ALA A 610 9.65 -17.56 -13.70
CA ALA A 610 8.81 -18.31 -14.63
C ALA A 610 7.34 -17.86 -14.68
N MET A 611 6.76 -17.43 -13.54
CA MET A 611 5.31 -17.30 -13.38
C MET A 611 4.82 -15.88 -13.04
N LEU A 612 5.68 -15.02 -12.50
CA LEU A 612 5.32 -13.68 -11.99
C LEU A 612 6.08 -12.54 -12.70
N SER A 613 7.31 -12.81 -13.16
CA SER A 613 8.14 -11.91 -13.94
C SER A 613 7.50 -11.57 -15.29
N LYS A 614 7.78 -10.35 -15.76
CA LYS A 614 7.20 -9.78 -16.99
C LYS A 614 8.13 -9.88 -18.19
N SER A 615 9.11 -10.79 -18.13
CA SER A 615 10.04 -11.03 -19.24
C SER A 615 9.28 -11.48 -20.50
N PRO A 616 9.62 -10.97 -21.70
CA PRO A 616 9.07 -11.47 -22.96
C PRO A 616 9.27 -12.97 -23.15
N THR A 617 10.37 -13.56 -22.65
CA THR A 617 10.62 -15.01 -22.76
C THR A 617 9.63 -15.85 -21.95
N ALA A 618 9.07 -15.32 -20.86
CA ALA A 618 8.03 -15.97 -20.07
C ALA A 618 6.62 -15.87 -20.70
N SER A 619 6.48 -15.21 -21.86
CA SER A 619 5.20 -15.08 -22.57
C SER A 619 4.90 -16.19 -23.58
N ASP A 620 5.89 -17.01 -23.94
CA ASP A 620 5.71 -18.15 -24.87
C ASP A 620 4.92 -19.29 -24.21
N PHE A 621 4.10 -20.02 -24.98
CA PHE A 621 3.29 -21.13 -24.45
C PHE A 621 4.12 -22.36 -24.07
N TYR A 622 5.07 -22.77 -24.91
CA TYR A 622 5.92 -23.92 -24.69
C TYR A 622 6.93 -23.66 -23.57
N VAL A 623 7.55 -22.48 -23.54
CA VAL A 623 8.48 -22.09 -22.46
C VAL A 623 7.76 -22.06 -21.10
N ARG A 624 6.50 -21.61 -21.04
CA ARG A 624 5.69 -21.68 -19.81
C ARG A 624 5.35 -23.11 -19.42
N LEU A 625 5.00 -23.98 -20.38
CA LEU A 625 4.68 -25.39 -20.09
C LEU A 625 5.93 -26.16 -19.60
N GLU A 626 7.08 -25.90 -20.19
CA GLU A 626 8.38 -26.43 -19.75
C GLU A 626 8.73 -25.91 -18.35
N ASN A 627 8.63 -24.61 -18.10
CA ASN A 627 8.89 -24.04 -16.77
C ASN A 627 7.94 -24.57 -15.69
N VAL A 628 6.63 -24.70 -15.97
CA VAL A 628 5.66 -25.33 -15.04
C VAL A 628 6.09 -26.77 -14.71
N THR A 629 6.49 -27.54 -15.73
CA THR A 629 6.95 -28.93 -15.56
C THR A 629 8.26 -29.00 -14.77
N ARG A 630 9.21 -28.10 -15.06
CA ARG A 630 10.50 -27.96 -14.38
C ARG A 630 10.32 -27.63 -12.90
N ILE A 631 9.47 -26.65 -12.58
CA ILE A 631 9.25 -26.18 -11.21
C ILE A 631 8.42 -27.19 -10.41
N HIS A 632 7.44 -27.88 -11.01
CA HIS A 632 6.79 -29.02 -10.35
C HIS A 632 7.81 -30.09 -9.94
N ARG A 633 8.76 -30.43 -10.81
CA ARG A 633 9.86 -31.35 -10.49
C ARG A 633 10.74 -30.79 -9.37
N MET A 634 11.17 -29.53 -9.43
CA MET A 634 12.01 -28.92 -8.38
C MET A 634 11.33 -28.90 -7.01
N LEU A 635 10.01 -28.65 -6.95
CA LEU A 635 9.23 -28.71 -5.71
C LEU A 635 9.08 -30.16 -5.20
N ASP A 636 8.93 -31.13 -6.10
CA ASP A 636 8.85 -32.56 -5.75
C ASP A 636 10.20 -33.11 -5.27
N ASP A 637 11.28 -32.83 -6.00
CA ASP A 637 12.67 -33.20 -5.69
C ASP A 637 13.18 -32.54 -4.39
N TRP A 638 12.57 -31.42 -3.97
CA TRP A 638 12.82 -30.76 -2.68
C TRP A 638 11.99 -31.38 -1.56
N LEU A 639 10.69 -31.60 -1.78
CA LEU A 639 9.79 -32.19 -0.78
C LEU A 639 10.24 -33.61 -0.39
N SER A 640 10.71 -34.40 -1.35
CA SER A 640 11.26 -35.75 -1.12
C SER A 640 12.61 -35.78 -0.40
N ARG A 641 13.16 -34.63 0.02
CA ARG A 641 14.36 -34.53 0.89
C ARG A 641 13.99 -34.28 2.36
N ILE A 642 12.70 -34.06 2.65
CA ILE A 642 12.20 -33.95 4.02
C ILE A 642 11.84 -35.37 4.50
N PRO A 643 12.44 -35.89 5.58
CA PRO A 643 12.09 -37.21 6.10
C PRO A 643 10.65 -37.23 6.66
N ASP A 644 10.02 -38.40 6.68
CA ASP A 644 8.62 -38.58 7.09
C ASP A 644 8.36 -38.15 8.55
N GLU A 645 9.37 -38.21 9.42
CA GLU A 645 9.33 -37.76 10.82
C GLU A 645 9.26 -36.22 10.94
N PHE A 646 9.53 -35.50 9.85
CA PHE A 646 9.38 -34.04 9.71
C PHE A 646 8.21 -33.66 8.79
N SER A 647 7.34 -34.61 8.44
CA SER A 647 6.07 -34.37 7.74
C SER A 647 5.12 -33.46 8.55
N PRO A 648 4.13 -32.79 7.92
CA PRO A 648 3.19 -31.92 8.65
C PRO A 648 2.48 -32.63 9.80
N ILE A 649 2.12 -33.90 9.60
CA ILE A 649 1.42 -34.73 10.59
C ILE A 649 2.36 -35.11 11.75
N ALA A 650 3.60 -35.52 11.47
CA ALA A 650 4.56 -35.86 12.52
C ALA A 650 4.96 -34.64 13.37
N ILE A 651 5.18 -33.48 12.75
CA ILE A 651 5.45 -32.23 13.47
C ILE A 651 4.24 -31.79 14.30
N THR A 652 3.01 -31.98 13.80
CA THR A 652 1.78 -31.75 14.57
C THR A 652 1.77 -32.60 15.84
N GLN A 653 1.97 -33.91 15.70
CA GLN A 653 1.96 -34.88 16.80
C GLN A 653 3.11 -34.66 17.81
N SER A 654 4.23 -34.05 17.40
CA SER A 654 5.36 -33.75 18.30
C SER A 654 5.04 -32.78 19.44
N GLY A 655 3.98 -31.97 19.32
CA GLY A 655 3.61 -30.92 20.28
C GLY A 655 4.62 -29.77 20.43
N ASN A 656 5.74 -29.77 19.70
CA ASN A 656 6.79 -28.77 19.85
C ASN A 656 6.45 -27.50 19.06
N THR A 657 5.96 -26.47 19.75
CA THR A 657 5.47 -25.21 19.15
C THR A 657 6.52 -24.48 18.31
N ASN A 658 7.81 -24.62 18.60
CA ASN A 658 8.87 -24.00 17.80
C ASN A 658 9.06 -24.73 16.47
N LEU A 659 9.01 -26.08 16.48
CA LEU A 659 9.02 -26.88 15.26
C LEU A 659 7.73 -26.65 14.45
N GLN A 660 6.57 -26.65 15.10
CA GLN A 660 5.28 -26.40 14.44
C GLN A 660 5.28 -25.05 13.70
N ARG A 661 5.77 -23.97 14.34
CA ARG A 661 5.91 -22.65 13.69
C ARG A 661 6.94 -22.69 12.55
N ALA A 662 8.11 -23.27 12.73
CA ALA A 662 9.14 -23.34 11.69
C ALA A 662 8.69 -24.11 10.44
N PHE A 663 8.17 -25.33 10.62
CA PHE A 663 7.62 -26.12 9.53
C PHE A 663 6.32 -25.52 8.96
N GLY A 664 5.54 -24.79 9.76
CA GLY A 664 4.44 -23.97 9.30
C GLY A 664 4.87 -22.98 8.20
N VAL A 665 6.00 -22.29 8.38
CA VAL A 665 6.56 -21.36 7.38
C VAL A 665 7.14 -22.12 6.19
N LEU A 666 7.81 -23.25 6.42
CA LEU A 666 8.39 -24.11 5.38
C LEU A 666 7.32 -24.60 4.39
N TYR A 667 6.26 -25.24 4.91
CA TYR A 667 5.20 -25.83 4.09
C TYR A 667 4.26 -24.79 3.47
N SER A 668 3.95 -23.67 4.15
CA SER A 668 3.18 -22.58 3.51
C SER A 668 3.93 -21.91 2.37
N SER A 669 5.27 -21.80 2.46
CA SER A 669 6.10 -21.27 1.36
C SER A 669 6.11 -22.21 0.14
N HIS A 670 6.17 -23.54 0.36
CA HIS A 670 6.02 -24.56 -0.68
C HIS A 670 4.62 -24.52 -1.34
N LEU A 671 3.56 -24.50 -0.53
CA LEU A 671 2.18 -24.43 -1.03
C LEU A 671 1.90 -23.12 -1.78
N THR A 672 2.51 -22.01 -1.35
CA THR A 672 2.46 -20.73 -2.08
C THR A 672 3.09 -20.89 -3.47
N CYS A 673 4.29 -21.46 -3.57
CA CYS A 673 4.92 -21.77 -4.86
C CYS A 673 4.02 -22.64 -5.74
N ARG A 674 3.49 -23.73 -5.17
CA ARG A 674 2.63 -24.68 -5.88
C ARG A 674 1.31 -24.07 -6.34
N SER A 675 0.67 -23.23 -5.54
CA SER A 675 -0.57 -22.51 -5.91
C SER A 675 -0.35 -21.47 -7.02
N VAL A 676 0.84 -20.86 -7.10
CA VAL A 676 1.23 -19.98 -8.21
C VAL A 676 1.44 -20.79 -9.49
N VAL A 677 2.18 -21.90 -9.43
CA VAL A 677 2.48 -22.78 -10.58
C VAL A 677 1.21 -23.44 -11.13
N CYS A 678 0.37 -24.01 -10.26
CA CYS A 678 -0.95 -24.55 -10.61
C CYS A 678 -1.96 -23.48 -11.05
N LYS A 679 -1.64 -22.18 -10.88
CA LYS A 679 -2.56 -21.05 -11.06
C LYS A 679 -3.87 -21.18 -10.27
N ALA A 680 -3.81 -21.72 -9.05
CA ALA A 680 -5.00 -21.94 -8.21
C ALA A 680 -5.73 -20.65 -7.79
N HIS A 681 -5.04 -19.51 -7.90
CA HIS A 681 -5.59 -18.16 -7.71
C HIS A 681 -6.29 -17.60 -8.97
N ALA A 682 -6.11 -18.23 -10.13
CA ALA A 682 -6.82 -17.86 -11.34
C ALA A 682 -8.17 -18.61 -11.37
N MET A 683 -9.26 -17.87 -11.56
CA MET A 683 -10.57 -18.45 -11.85
C MET A 683 -10.52 -19.16 -13.21
N GLU A 684 -10.20 -20.45 -13.22
CA GLU A 684 -10.10 -21.21 -14.46
C GLU A 684 -11.47 -21.23 -15.18
N ALA A 685 -11.48 -20.71 -16.41
CA ALA A 685 -12.69 -20.48 -17.19
C ALA A 685 -13.49 -21.76 -17.53
N GLN A 686 -12.91 -22.95 -17.33
CA GLN A 686 -13.59 -24.24 -17.50
C GLN A 686 -14.05 -24.85 -16.16
N TRP A 687 -13.25 -24.72 -15.09
CA TRP A 687 -13.60 -25.28 -13.79
C TRP A 687 -14.67 -24.47 -13.04
N ILE A 688 -14.65 -23.14 -13.11
CA ILE A 688 -15.65 -22.28 -12.46
C ILE A 688 -17.08 -22.58 -12.95
N PRO A 689 -17.36 -22.68 -14.28
CA PRO A 689 -18.66 -23.15 -14.76
C PRO A 689 -19.01 -24.57 -14.29
N SER A 690 -18.03 -25.48 -14.17
CA SER A 690 -18.28 -26.85 -13.69
C SER A 690 -18.69 -26.90 -12.21
N LEU A 691 -18.14 -26.01 -11.37
CA LEU A 691 -18.56 -25.83 -9.97
C LEU A 691 -19.97 -25.24 -9.87
N GLN A 692 -20.28 -24.24 -10.70
CA GLN A 692 -21.63 -23.65 -10.76
C GLN A 692 -22.67 -24.67 -11.23
N ASP A 693 -22.30 -25.52 -12.19
CA ASP A 693 -23.18 -26.58 -12.71
C ASP A 693 -23.38 -27.72 -11.72
N PHE A 694 -22.32 -28.12 -11.02
CA PHE A 694 -22.41 -29.01 -9.86
C PHE A 694 -23.32 -28.44 -8.77
N GLY A 695 -23.17 -27.15 -8.42
CA GLY A 695 -24.00 -26.49 -7.43
C GLY A 695 -25.50 -26.50 -7.78
N ARG A 696 -25.85 -26.21 -9.04
CA ARG A 696 -27.25 -26.34 -9.52
C ARG A 696 -27.75 -27.78 -9.41
N LYS A 697 -26.99 -28.73 -9.96
CA LYS A 697 -27.39 -30.16 -9.98
C LYS A 697 -27.50 -30.76 -8.59
N ALA A 698 -26.65 -30.37 -7.64
CA ALA A 698 -26.73 -30.84 -6.26
C ALA A 698 -28.00 -30.34 -5.54
N VAL A 699 -28.46 -29.12 -5.85
CA VAL A 699 -29.75 -28.58 -5.34
C VAL A 699 -30.95 -29.26 -6.02
N GLU A 700 -30.87 -29.57 -7.31
CA GLU A 700 -31.95 -30.19 -8.09
C GLU A 700 -32.08 -31.71 -7.88
N GLN A 701 -30.97 -32.41 -7.66
CA GLN A 701 -30.86 -33.88 -7.78
C GLN A 701 -30.22 -34.53 -6.53
N GLY A 702 -29.80 -33.74 -5.55
CA GLY A 702 -29.17 -34.23 -4.31
C GLY A 702 -27.71 -34.65 -4.52
N LEU A 703 -27.45 -35.96 -4.43
CA LEU A 703 -26.08 -36.48 -4.29
C LEU A 703 -25.40 -36.68 -5.65
N VAL A 704 -24.85 -35.59 -6.18
CA VAL A 704 -24.16 -35.53 -7.48
C VAL A 704 -22.65 -35.73 -7.31
N THR A 705 -21.98 -36.31 -8.32
CA THR A 705 -20.52 -36.42 -8.34
C THR A 705 -19.87 -35.04 -8.46
N ALA A 706 -18.92 -34.72 -7.57
CA ALA A 706 -18.15 -33.48 -7.63
C ALA A 706 -17.37 -33.35 -8.95
N PRO A 707 -17.19 -32.13 -9.49
CA PRO A 707 -16.42 -31.92 -10.70
C PRO A 707 -14.96 -32.31 -10.47
N ARG A 708 -14.33 -32.90 -11.50
CA ARG A 708 -12.91 -33.27 -11.42
C ARG A 708 -12.06 -32.03 -11.19
N LEU A 709 -11.04 -32.16 -10.34
CA LEU A 709 -10.04 -31.10 -10.14
C LEU A 709 -9.29 -30.85 -11.46
N PRO A 710 -8.83 -29.61 -11.72
CA PRO A 710 -7.97 -29.31 -12.86
C PRO A 710 -6.68 -30.13 -12.86
N VAL A 711 -6.07 -30.28 -14.04
CA VAL A 711 -4.84 -31.08 -14.20
C VAL A 711 -3.73 -30.50 -13.32
N GLY A 712 -3.04 -31.37 -12.57
CA GLY A 712 -2.01 -31.00 -11.58
C GLY A 712 -2.54 -30.61 -10.19
N TRP A 713 -3.80 -30.20 -10.05
CA TRP A 713 -4.32 -29.69 -8.75
C TRP A 713 -4.49 -30.77 -7.67
N HIS A 714 -4.60 -32.05 -8.07
CA HIS A 714 -4.74 -33.18 -7.13
C HIS A 714 -3.65 -33.20 -6.04
N LYS A 715 -2.40 -32.92 -6.41
CA LYS A 715 -1.26 -32.94 -5.48
C LYS A 715 -1.23 -31.71 -4.57
N LEU A 716 -1.57 -30.53 -5.11
CA LEU A 716 -1.77 -29.32 -4.32
C LEU A 716 -2.86 -29.50 -3.24
N VAL A 717 -4.00 -30.12 -3.60
CA VAL A 717 -5.10 -30.38 -2.67
C VAL A 717 -4.75 -31.43 -1.61
N HIS A 718 -3.89 -32.41 -1.93
CA HIS A 718 -3.38 -33.38 -0.97
C HIS A 718 -2.45 -32.73 0.06
N GLU A 719 -1.41 -32.03 -0.40
CA GLU A 719 -0.41 -31.37 0.47
C GLU A 719 -1.04 -30.24 1.29
N SER A 720 -2.06 -29.56 0.76
CA SER A 720 -2.82 -28.53 1.48
C SER A 720 -3.69 -29.10 2.62
N ARG A 721 -4.08 -30.39 2.57
CA ARG A 721 -4.83 -31.05 3.65
C ARG A 721 -3.89 -31.43 4.79
N GLU A 722 -2.73 -32.01 4.50
CA GLU A 722 -1.73 -32.34 5.52
C GLU A 722 -1.22 -31.07 6.21
N TYR A 723 -1.02 -29.99 5.45
CA TYR A 723 -0.68 -28.69 6.01
C TYR A 723 -1.78 -28.09 6.90
N ILE A 724 -3.07 -28.34 6.65
CA ILE A 724 -4.13 -27.71 7.46
C ILE A 724 -4.14 -28.22 8.90
N GLU A 725 -3.76 -29.48 9.13
CA GLU A 725 -3.63 -30.06 10.47
C GLU A 725 -2.49 -29.36 11.25
N LEU A 726 -1.34 -29.17 10.60
CA LEU A 726 -0.21 -28.41 11.15
C LEU A 726 -0.58 -26.95 11.43
N PHE A 727 -1.27 -26.29 10.49
CA PHE A 727 -1.71 -24.90 10.65
C PHE A 727 -2.70 -24.72 11.82
N ILE A 728 -3.60 -25.68 12.02
CA ILE A 728 -4.54 -25.68 13.16
C ILE A 728 -3.80 -25.92 14.49
N ALA A 729 -2.71 -26.70 14.49
CA ALA A 729 -1.93 -27.01 15.68
C ALA A 729 -0.94 -25.92 16.13
N ILE A 730 -0.70 -24.88 15.31
CA ILE A 730 0.16 -23.75 15.70
C ILE A 730 -0.59 -22.86 16.68
N ASP A 731 -0.33 -23.09 17.97
CA ASP A 731 -1.00 -22.33 19.04
C ASP A 731 -0.51 -20.88 19.12
N HIS A 732 -1.46 -19.99 19.38
CA HIS A 732 -1.48 -18.58 18.99
C HIS A 732 -1.14 -18.36 17.49
N LYS A 733 -2.06 -17.74 16.75
CA LYS A 733 -1.88 -17.41 15.33
C LYS A 733 -0.78 -16.35 15.15
N ASP A 734 0.48 -16.78 15.11
CA ASP A 734 1.63 -15.92 14.83
C ASP A 734 1.34 -15.16 13.52
N PRO A 735 1.41 -13.82 13.52
CA PRO A 735 0.97 -13.03 12.37
C PRO A 735 1.85 -13.18 11.12
N ALA A 736 2.96 -13.92 11.16
CA ALA A 736 3.62 -14.42 9.94
C ALA A 736 2.80 -15.46 9.15
N PHE A 737 1.77 -16.06 9.74
CA PHE A 737 0.80 -16.91 9.04
C PHE A 737 -0.43 -16.14 8.52
N ILE A 738 -0.43 -14.81 8.62
CA ILE A 738 -1.41 -13.97 7.93
C ILE A 738 -0.90 -13.73 6.50
N TRP A 739 -1.59 -14.37 5.56
CA TRP A 739 -1.36 -14.33 4.10
C TRP A 739 -2.44 -13.51 3.40
#